data_AF-A0A3S2Q1I3-F1
#
_entry.id   AF-A0A3S2Q1I3-F1
#
_cell.length_a   1.000
_cell.length_b   1.000
_cell.length_c   1.000
_cell.angle_alpha   90.00
_cell.angle_beta   90.00
_cell.angle_gamma   90.00
#
_symmetry.space_group_name_H-M   'P 1'
#
loop_
_entity.id
_entity.type
_entity.pdbx_description
1 polymer ?
#
loop_
_entity_poly.entity_id
_entity_poly.type
_entity_poly.pdbx_seq_one_letter_code
_entity_poly.pdbx_strand_id
1 'polypeptide(L)'
;MLWIRWIVLLLCWGAASGEQRAAEEEDEARTEVLSDSPRRRSLPPVEPLDFGFVPSAIYDTHAYYEPGSISILFHMVHAFLYVVQPNPFPKDLIVRVIQQNMGGIKLEEWRKPENVVLLLQWIHYEAGFLICTIIGIVFVVLTPIIATCFCMCRCCDNCGGEMHQRQRKNADCHRGFFTASLIATTIFIILGVFVAYAANHNISSQIRNTRRLINTNMRDLKTFANNTPAQIEYLTGQYTTAKNKVMSDLDNIGPLLGNRIHIHLEKEVVPALDSALRMAGAMRESQRSPGECQLLVGNSSGRNRETSGQSIRGTCFSFQHSLGINADYSKLPNVGHALANVNTVLRIDLSNIVQRGYASFNDTPKLVKEQTRNIVTALPRVKGMLDKIGAEINAFSKMFPVEASLSNFTNFLNERHRSIEAFYPQIDQMDFYRWIACVAVLCTIVLILAFNILGLLCGSCGYDKQATPTTRGCMSNTGGNLLMAGVGFSFIFSWALMAVVTTLFAVSGNMEKLICEPLANRQIFKIIDTPFLVHPEKKNFLPGMLFQNPNIDLTLGSMYRECYDNNGLYHALQLETMFNINSFLNRTVYNKDLAKLFESVKVDLKDITLLEQAGRDNLMNFANSGIGQIDYAAFLSEVNKGVTLVDLLSFCADLEDQADQLPRGALENALKGHASSIRTIHREQVVPLEQAMSTLSQSIKLLQKTSDDLPVKVTNILSAIDAAEYLIVHNASFVVKQETKNFMQSLEGYFKQYTGWVKSSLTSEVAQCKPISNMVDSMEIVGCSFIVDSVNTFWFGLGGCCILLIPSIIFSIKLAKYYRRMDTEDVFEDLDNTGNRGRGNAAEVSSPYDTLTWIGLPYRVVRRTGTDGISQNLDFFWSFFLLKP
;
A
#
# COMPACT_ATOMS: atom_id res chain seq x y z
N MET A 1 13.10 30.58 -46.30
CA MET A 1 13.21 29.11 -46.09
C MET A 1 12.93 28.66 -44.65
N LEU A 2 13.18 29.47 -43.61
CA LEU A 2 12.85 29.12 -42.21
C LEU A 2 11.34 29.04 -41.92
N TRP A 3 10.50 29.91 -42.50
CA TRP A 3 9.05 29.90 -42.24
C TRP A 3 8.31 28.64 -42.75
N ILE A 4 8.81 28.01 -43.81
CA ILE A 4 8.28 26.74 -44.33
C ILE A 4 8.62 25.59 -43.37
N ARG A 5 9.78 25.62 -42.70
CA ARG A 5 10.13 24.62 -41.67
C ARG A 5 9.24 24.72 -40.44
N TRP A 6 8.79 25.91 -40.08
CA TRP A 6 7.86 26.13 -38.95
C TRP A 6 6.44 25.64 -39.26
N ILE A 7 5.97 25.80 -40.50
CA ILE A 7 4.66 25.28 -40.95
C ILE A 7 4.68 23.75 -41.10
N VAL A 8 5.80 23.17 -41.54
CA VAL A 8 5.97 21.70 -41.67
C VAL A 8 6.08 21.02 -40.29
N LEU A 9 6.68 21.68 -39.29
CA LEU A 9 6.71 21.16 -37.91
C LEU A 9 5.33 21.19 -37.23
N LEU A 10 4.47 22.16 -37.56
CA LEU A 10 3.09 22.23 -37.05
C LEU A 10 2.14 21.21 -37.69
N LEU A 11 2.45 20.71 -38.89
CA LEU A 11 1.58 19.77 -39.63
C LEU A 11 1.98 18.30 -39.48
N CYS A 12 3.13 17.98 -38.88
CA CYS A 12 3.63 16.60 -38.76
C CYS A 12 3.50 15.97 -37.37
N TRP A 13 2.88 16.61 -36.38
CA TRP A 13 2.78 16.06 -35.02
C TRP A 13 1.51 15.24 -34.74
N GLY A 14 0.98 14.59 -35.77
CA GLY A 14 -0.23 13.76 -35.70
C GLY A 14 0.03 12.29 -35.99
N ALA A 15 1.12 11.68 -35.51
CA ALA A 15 1.31 10.22 -35.46
C ALA A 15 2.63 9.86 -34.77
N ALA A 16 2.61 9.71 -33.44
CA ALA A 16 3.52 8.83 -32.68
C ALA A 16 3.21 8.92 -31.19
N SER A 17 2.32 8.07 -30.70
CA SER A 17 2.37 7.61 -29.30
C SER A 17 2.11 6.11 -29.31
N GLY A 18 3.13 5.38 -29.78
CA GLY A 18 3.25 3.95 -29.60
C GLY A 18 3.72 3.67 -28.17
N GLU A 19 2.82 3.05 -27.43
CA GLU A 19 3.01 2.09 -26.36
C GLU A 19 4.45 1.55 -26.20
N GLN A 20 5.04 1.78 -25.03
CA GLN A 20 6.17 0.98 -24.56
C GLN A 20 5.98 0.68 -23.07
N ARG A 21 5.36 -0.48 -22.83
CA ARG A 21 5.45 -1.22 -21.58
C ARG A 21 6.91 -1.58 -21.34
N ALA A 22 7.42 -1.27 -20.16
CA ALA A 22 8.53 -1.98 -19.55
C ALA A 22 8.00 -2.53 -18.22
N ALA A 23 7.66 -3.81 -18.26
CA ALA A 23 7.54 -4.68 -17.10
C ALA A 23 8.90 -5.37 -16.97
N GLU A 24 9.59 -5.17 -15.86
CA GLU A 24 10.70 -6.01 -15.39
C GLU A 24 11.05 -5.54 -13.97
N GLU A 25 10.59 -6.30 -12.97
CA GLU A 25 11.30 -6.65 -11.72
C GLU A 25 10.33 -7.46 -10.84
N GLU A 26 10.20 -8.73 -11.19
CA GLU A 26 9.72 -9.79 -10.29
C GLU A 26 10.94 -10.63 -9.86
N ASP A 27 10.86 -11.14 -8.64
CA ASP A 27 11.64 -12.26 -8.09
C ASP A 27 13.10 -12.06 -7.69
N GLU A 28 13.28 -11.65 -6.42
CA GLU A 28 14.39 -12.19 -5.61
C GLU A 28 13.99 -12.30 -4.13
N ALA A 29 13.06 -13.22 -3.80
CA ALA A 29 12.80 -13.62 -2.42
C ALA A 29 12.15 -15.00 -2.27
N ARG A 30 12.79 -16.04 -2.83
CA ARG A 30 12.52 -17.42 -2.41
C ARG A 30 13.71 -18.30 -2.76
N THR A 31 14.52 -18.64 -1.75
CA THR A 31 15.09 -19.97 -1.48
C THR A 31 16.18 -19.80 -0.43
N GLU A 32 15.89 -20.06 0.85
CA GLU A 32 16.86 -20.72 1.74
C GLU A 32 16.09 -21.55 2.77
N VAL A 33 16.26 -22.87 2.64
CA VAL A 33 15.75 -23.88 3.56
C VAL A 33 16.95 -24.46 4.31
N LEU A 34 16.83 -24.43 5.64
CA LEU A 34 17.45 -25.33 6.63
C LEU A 34 18.94 -25.18 6.93
N SER A 35 19.24 -24.54 8.06
CA SER A 35 20.20 -25.10 9.02
C SER A 35 19.56 -25.11 10.41
N ASP A 36 19.36 -26.32 10.93
CA ASP A 36 18.74 -26.61 12.22
C ASP A 36 19.77 -26.36 13.33
N SER A 37 19.43 -25.47 14.26
CA SER A 37 20.20 -25.22 15.49
C SER A 37 19.22 -25.02 16.66
N PRO A 38 19.59 -25.44 17.87
CA PRO A 38 18.67 -26.02 18.84
C PRO A 38 17.58 -25.04 19.27
N ARG A 39 16.33 -25.50 19.16
CA ARG A 39 15.10 -24.85 19.65
C ARG A 39 15.31 -24.14 20.98
N ARG A 40 15.57 -22.84 20.94
CA ARG A 40 15.13 -21.94 22.01
C ARG A 40 13.60 -22.04 22.02
N ARG A 41 13.03 -22.55 23.12
CA ARG A 41 11.58 -22.56 23.35
C ARG A 41 11.07 -21.13 23.17
N SER A 42 10.38 -20.87 22.07
CA SER A 42 9.59 -19.66 21.86
C SER A 42 8.51 -19.62 22.94
N LEU A 43 8.35 -18.47 23.59
CA LEU A 43 7.26 -18.22 24.51
C LEU A 43 5.91 -18.58 23.86
N PRO A 44 4.94 -19.13 24.60
CA PRO A 44 3.60 -19.31 24.07
C PRO A 44 3.07 -17.95 23.59
N PRO A 45 2.43 -17.88 22.40
CA PRO A 45 1.88 -16.63 21.89
C PRO A 45 0.84 -16.10 22.88
N VAL A 46 0.97 -14.81 23.22
CA VAL A 46 0.00 -14.10 24.05
C VAL A 46 -1.29 -13.99 23.25
N GLU A 47 -2.44 -14.21 23.90
CA GLU A 47 -3.75 -14.07 23.26
C GLU A 47 -3.87 -12.67 22.63
N PRO A 48 -4.26 -12.56 21.35
CA PRO A 48 -4.39 -11.28 20.69
C PRO A 48 -5.56 -10.49 21.27
N LEU A 49 -5.32 -9.24 21.66
CA LEU A 49 -6.37 -8.33 22.09
C LEU A 49 -7.01 -7.64 20.88
N ASP A 50 -8.34 -7.60 20.86
CA ASP A 50 -9.10 -6.79 19.91
C ASP A 50 -9.39 -5.42 20.52
N PHE A 51 -8.83 -4.38 19.93
CA PHE A 51 -9.03 -2.98 20.33
C PHE A 51 -10.07 -2.26 19.47
N GLY A 52 -10.67 -2.94 18.49
CA GLY A 52 -11.59 -2.37 17.51
C GLY A 52 -10.92 -1.44 16.49
N PHE A 53 -11.76 -0.76 15.69
CA PHE A 53 -11.33 0.18 14.66
C PHE A 53 -11.43 1.62 15.14
N VAL A 54 -10.39 2.42 14.86
CA VAL A 54 -10.43 3.86 15.11
C VAL A 54 -11.52 4.49 14.24
N PRO A 55 -12.42 5.33 14.79
CA PRO A 55 -13.45 5.99 14.01
C PRO A 55 -12.84 6.85 12.88
N SER A 56 -13.04 6.47 11.63
CA SER A 56 -12.50 7.19 10.46
C SER A 56 -13.37 8.38 10.07
N ALA A 57 -12.75 9.51 9.75
CA ALA A 57 -13.42 10.62 9.08
C ALA A 57 -13.50 10.35 7.58
N ILE A 58 -14.63 10.67 6.95
CA ILE A 58 -14.77 10.69 5.50
C ILE A 58 -14.61 12.14 5.04
N TYR A 59 -13.76 12.36 4.04
CA TYR A 59 -13.50 13.69 3.47
C TYR A 59 -14.15 13.79 2.09
N ASP A 60 -14.78 14.93 1.81
CA ASP A 60 -15.55 15.18 0.57
C ASP A 60 -14.68 15.66 -0.60
N THR A 61 -13.51 16.25 -0.31
CA THR A 61 -12.70 16.92 -1.33
C THR A 61 -11.94 15.93 -2.19
N HIS A 62 -12.14 16.04 -3.50
CA HIS A 62 -11.32 15.41 -4.52
C HIS A 62 -10.56 16.49 -5.28
N ALA A 63 -9.29 16.70 -4.95
CA ALA A 63 -8.41 17.67 -5.61
C ALA A 63 -7.84 17.07 -6.91
N TYR A 64 -8.71 16.84 -7.89
CA TYR A 64 -8.36 16.36 -9.22
C TYR A 64 -9.09 17.19 -10.27
N TYR A 65 -8.37 17.60 -11.31
CA TYR A 65 -8.94 18.36 -12.42
C TYR A 65 -8.51 17.76 -13.75
N GLU A 66 -9.49 17.56 -14.62
CA GLU A 66 -9.27 17.15 -15.99
C GLU A 66 -9.84 18.21 -16.95
N PRO A 67 -8.98 18.92 -17.72
CA PRO A 67 -9.39 20.05 -18.54
C PRO A 67 -10.24 19.69 -19.78
N GLY A 68 -10.68 18.45 -19.95
CA GLY A 68 -11.54 18.03 -21.07
C GLY A 68 -10.95 18.42 -22.44
N SER A 69 -11.76 19.02 -23.32
CA SER A 69 -11.33 19.39 -24.68
C SER A 69 -10.41 20.61 -24.75
N ILE A 70 -10.49 21.55 -23.79
CA ILE A 70 -9.60 22.74 -23.76
C ILE A 70 -8.15 22.35 -23.45
N SER A 71 -7.94 21.16 -22.88
CA SER A 71 -6.63 20.55 -22.63
C SER A 71 -5.68 20.63 -23.83
N ILE A 72 -6.18 20.41 -25.06
CA ILE A 72 -5.35 20.45 -26.28
C ILE A 72 -4.71 21.85 -26.46
N LEU A 73 -5.46 22.90 -26.15
CA LEU A 73 -4.97 24.28 -26.23
C LEU A 73 -3.93 24.55 -25.15
N PHE A 74 -4.14 24.05 -23.93
CA PHE A 74 -3.17 24.19 -22.85
C PHE A 74 -1.85 23.53 -23.23
N HIS A 75 -1.87 22.28 -23.73
CA HIS A 75 -0.68 21.58 -24.19
C HIS A 75 0.07 22.33 -25.28
N MET A 76 -0.63 22.93 -26.24
CA MET A 76 -0.01 23.74 -27.30
C MET A 76 0.73 24.95 -26.73
N VAL A 77 0.15 25.61 -25.73
CA VAL A 77 0.75 26.79 -25.08
C VAL A 77 1.93 26.39 -24.19
N HIS A 78 1.81 25.31 -23.41
CA HIS A 78 2.95 24.80 -22.65
C HIS A 78 4.10 24.43 -23.58
N ALA A 79 3.83 23.76 -24.72
CA ALA A 79 4.86 23.45 -25.71
C ALA A 79 5.57 24.71 -26.23
N PHE A 80 4.82 25.78 -26.52
CA PHE A 80 5.42 27.06 -26.86
C PHE A 80 6.28 27.63 -25.72
N LEU A 81 5.78 27.62 -24.48
CA LEU A 81 6.52 28.11 -23.32
C LEU A 81 7.79 27.28 -23.03
N TYR A 82 7.80 25.97 -23.32
CA TYR A 82 9.01 25.14 -23.25
C TYR A 82 10.03 25.50 -24.35
N VAL A 83 9.58 25.96 -25.52
CA VAL A 83 10.49 26.49 -26.55
C VAL A 83 11.08 27.84 -26.13
N VAL A 84 10.29 28.69 -25.49
CA VAL A 84 10.74 30.00 -24.98
C VAL A 84 11.71 29.83 -23.80
N GLN A 85 11.38 28.95 -22.86
CA GLN A 85 12.18 28.65 -21.68
C GLN A 85 12.37 27.13 -21.55
N PRO A 86 13.43 26.56 -22.15
CA PRO A 86 13.73 25.13 -22.05
C PRO A 86 14.51 24.78 -20.77
N ASN A 87 15.04 25.77 -20.05
CA ASN A 87 15.89 25.52 -18.89
C ASN A 87 15.05 25.00 -17.70
N PRO A 88 15.58 24.05 -16.91
CA PRO A 88 14.92 23.57 -15.71
C PRO A 88 14.87 24.65 -14.63
N PHE A 89 13.94 24.49 -13.69
CA PHE A 89 13.73 25.42 -12.59
C PHE A 89 15.03 25.78 -11.83
N PRO A 90 15.41 27.07 -11.73
CA PRO A 90 16.73 27.48 -11.25
C PRO A 90 16.72 27.64 -9.72
N LYS A 91 16.55 26.52 -9.01
CA LYS A 91 16.44 26.50 -7.54
C LYS A 91 17.58 27.27 -6.86
N ASP A 92 18.82 26.95 -7.19
CA ASP A 92 20.00 27.54 -6.54
C ASP A 92 20.14 29.04 -6.80
N LEU A 93 19.68 29.50 -7.98
CA LEU A 93 19.68 30.91 -8.35
C LEU A 93 18.69 31.69 -7.47
N ILE A 94 17.45 31.20 -7.35
CA ILE A 94 16.41 31.81 -6.52
C ILE A 94 16.84 31.84 -5.05
N VAL A 95 17.41 30.74 -4.55
CA VAL A 95 17.91 30.65 -3.18
C VAL A 95 18.95 31.72 -2.89
N ARG A 96 19.95 31.89 -3.78
CA ARG A 96 20.98 32.92 -3.63
C ARG A 96 20.42 34.34 -3.70
N VAL A 97 19.47 34.62 -4.61
CA VAL A 97 18.81 35.94 -4.71
C VAL A 97 18.07 36.29 -3.42
N ILE A 98 17.30 35.36 -2.86
CA ILE A 98 16.53 35.58 -1.63
C ILE A 98 17.46 35.84 -0.45
N GLN A 99 18.51 35.03 -0.30
CA GLN A 99 19.50 35.18 0.77
C GLN A 99 20.24 36.53 0.68
N GLN A 100 20.56 36.99 -0.53
CA GLN A 100 21.18 38.30 -0.75
C GLN A 100 20.23 39.46 -0.42
N ASN A 101 18.96 39.36 -0.78
CA ASN A 101 17.97 40.41 -0.52
C ASN A 101 17.63 40.58 0.97
N MET A 102 17.74 39.53 1.80
CA MET A 102 17.50 39.63 3.25
C MET A 102 18.55 40.46 4.00
N GLY A 103 19.72 40.72 3.41
CA GLY A 103 20.76 41.60 3.98
C GLY A 103 20.51 43.11 3.83
N GLY A 104 19.42 43.50 3.16
CA GLY A 104 19.13 44.89 2.80
C GLY A 104 19.87 45.31 1.53
N ILE A 105 19.13 45.80 0.53
CA ILE A 105 19.68 46.13 -0.79
C ILE A 105 20.51 47.42 -0.70
N LYS A 106 21.84 47.29 -0.62
CA LYS A 106 22.77 48.41 -0.84
C LYS A 106 23.17 48.47 -2.30
N LEU A 107 22.96 49.63 -2.96
CA LEU A 107 23.25 49.81 -4.39
C LEU A 107 24.72 49.55 -4.75
N GLU A 108 25.64 49.72 -3.80
CA GLU A 108 27.08 49.45 -3.95
C GLU A 108 27.42 47.95 -4.06
N GLU A 109 26.52 47.05 -3.65
CA GLU A 109 26.76 45.60 -3.65
C GLU A 109 26.61 44.95 -5.02
N TRP A 110 25.83 45.53 -5.94
CA TRP A 110 25.64 45.01 -7.31
C TRP A 110 26.91 45.04 -8.17
N ARG A 111 27.93 45.81 -7.76
CA ARG A 111 29.22 45.90 -8.49
C ARG A 111 30.17 44.74 -8.18
N LYS A 112 29.88 43.91 -7.17
CA LYS A 112 30.68 42.71 -6.86
C LYS A 112 30.59 41.71 -8.02
N PRO A 113 31.70 41.06 -8.42
CA PRO A 113 31.72 40.15 -9.57
C PRO A 113 30.73 38.98 -9.42
N GLU A 114 30.47 38.54 -8.19
CA GLU A 114 29.50 37.47 -7.88
C GLU A 114 28.06 37.83 -8.28
N ASN A 115 27.65 39.09 -8.08
CA ASN A 115 26.30 39.56 -8.41
C ASN A 115 26.12 39.77 -9.92
N VAL A 116 27.20 40.11 -10.63
CA VAL A 116 27.20 40.21 -12.10
C VAL A 116 27.02 38.84 -12.72
N VAL A 117 27.69 37.80 -12.21
CA VAL A 117 27.51 36.41 -12.68
C VAL A 117 26.08 35.93 -12.44
N LEU A 118 25.50 36.26 -11.29
CA LEU A 118 24.14 35.89 -10.92
C LEU A 118 23.09 36.56 -11.83
N LEU A 119 23.29 37.85 -12.15
CA LEU A 119 22.47 38.57 -13.12
C LEU A 119 22.58 37.95 -14.53
N LEU A 120 23.79 37.58 -14.96
CA LEU A 120 24.01 36.90 -16.25
C LEU A 120 23.30 35.54 -16.31
N GLN A 121 23.34 34.77 -15.22
CA GLN A 121 22.60 33.50 -15.13
C GLN A 121 21.08 33.72 -15.19
N TRP A 122 20.56 34.75 -14.52
CA TRP A 122 19.13 35.10 -14.61
C TRP A 122 18.73 35.54 -16.02
N ILE A 123 19.55 36.36 -16.67
CA ILE A 123 19.32 36.79 -18.06
C ILE A 123 19.40 35.59 -19.02
N HIS A 124 20.31 34.66 -18.80
CA HIS A 124 20.42 33.45 -19.63
C HIS A 124 19.21 32.53 -19.44
N TYR A 125 18.73 32.41 -18.20
CA TYR A 125 17.47 31.73 -17.92
C TYR A 125 16.34 32.42 -18.68
N GLU A 126 16.03 33.69 -18.40
CA GLU A 126 14.91 34.42 -19.02
C GLU A 126 15.14 34.87 -20.48
N ALA A 127 16.18 34.37 -21.16
CA ALA A 127 16.60 34.89 -22.46
C ALA A 127 15.48 34.86 -23.52
N GLY A 128 14.72 33.76 -23.60
CA GLY A 128 13.61 33.64 -24.54
C GLY A 128 12.47 34.61 -24.24
N PHE A 129 12.08 34.77 -22.97
CA PHE A 129 11.06 35.73 -22.56
C PHE A 129 11.49 37.17 -22.87
N LEU A 130 12.76 37.51 -22.60
CA LEU A 130 13.33 38.82 -22.92
C LEU A 130 13.30 39.09 -24.43
N ILE A 131 13.74 38.14 -25.26
CA ILE A 131 13.72 38.28 -26.72
C ILE A 131 12.30 38.48 -27.23
N CYS A 132 11.35 37.64 -26.82
CA CYS A 132 9.95 37.76 -27.23
C CYS A 132 9.32 39.08 -26.77
N THR A 133 9.63 39.52 -25.55
CA THR A 133 9.14 40.81 -25.00
C THR A 133 9.71 41.99 -25.78
N ILE A 134 11.01 41.97 -26.12
CA ILE A 134 11.63 43.01 -26.97
C ILE A 134 10.99 43.05 -28.35
N ILE A 135 10.74 41.89 -28.98
CA ILE A 135 10.02 41.82 -30.27
C ILE A 135 8.62 42.43 -30.15
N GLY A 136 7.89 42.12 -29.07
CA GLY A 136 6.59 42.71 -28.77
C GLY A 136 6.64 44.23 -28.62
N ILE A 137 7.59 44.74 -27.84
CA ILE A 137 7.80 46.19 -27.66
C ILE A 137 8.16 46.88 -28.98
N VAL A 138 9.04 46.27 -29.78
CA VAL A 138 9.39 46.77 -31.11
C VAL A 138 8.16 46.83 -32.00
N PHE A 139 7.28 45.83 -31.97
CA PHE A 139 6.01 45.87 -32.69
C PHE A 139 5.10 47.01 -32.20
N VAL A 140 4.98 47.20 -30.88
CA VAL A 140 4.18 48.26 -30.26
C VAL A 140 4.64 49.66 -30.70
N VAL A 141 5.96 49.87 -30.82
CA VAL A 141 6.54 51.16 -31.22
C VAL A 141 6.53 51.36 -32.75
N LEU A 142 6.90 50.34 -33.52
CA LEU A 142 7.00 50.46 -34.98
C LEU A 142 5.64 50.54 -35.67
N THR A 143 4.62 49.83 -35.19
CA THR A 143 3.30 49.81 -35.82
C THR A 143 2.66 51.20 -35.95
N PRO A 144 2.61 52.07 -34.92
CA PRO A 144 2.08 53.42 -35.07
C PRO A 144 2.96 54.29 -35.98
N ILE A 145 4.30 54.14 -35.94
CA ILE A 145 5.21 54.87 -36.84
C ILE A 145 4.94 54.50 -38.30
N ILE A 146 4.84 53.20 -38.59
CA ILE A 146 4.51 52.67 -39.92
C ILE A 146 3.12 53.15 -40.33
N ALA A 147 2.13 53.14 -39.43
CA ALA A 147 0.79 53.62 -39.70
C ALA A 147 0.76 55.11 -40.05
N THR A 148 1.47 55.96 -39.30
CA THR A 148 1.57 57.40 -39.58
C THR A 148 2.32 57.65 -40.89
N CYS A 149 3.43 56.95 -41.13
CA CYS A 149 4.18 57.03 -42.38
C CYS A 149 3.31 56.59 -43.57
N PHE A 150 2.60 55.47 -43.45
CA PHE A 150 1.69 54.96 -44.46
C PHE A 150 0.54 55.95 -44.73
N CYS A 151 -0.04 56.54 -43.69
CA CYS A 151 -1.07 57.57 -43.80
C CYS A 151 -0.54 58.81 -44.54
N MET A 152 0.61 59.36 -44.15
CA MET A 152 1.23 60.51 -44.82
C MET A 152 1.61 60.21 -46.27
N CYS A 153 2.24 59.06 -46.55
CA CYS A 153 2.56 58.64 -47.91
C CYS A 153 1.29 58.51 -48.76
N ARG A 154 0.20 57.98 -48.19
CA ARG A 154 -1.08 57.84 -48.87
C ARG A 154 -1.75 59.20 -49.14
N CYS A 155 -1.63 60.17 -48.24
CA CYS A 155 -2.08 61.55 -48.46
C CYS A 155 -1.28 62.28 -49.54
N CYS A 156 -0.04 61.86 -49.79
CA CYS A 156 0.80 62.36 -50.89
C CYS A 156 0.71 61.48 -52.16
N ASP A 157 -0.43 60.81 -52.36
CA ASP A 157 -0.70 59.88 -53.48
C ASP A 157 0.24 58.67 -53.61
N ASN A 158 1.20 58.45 -52.71
CA ASN A 158 2.05 57.27 -52.69
C ASN A 158 1.40 56.10 -51.91
N CYS A 159 2.05 54.92 -51.86
CA CYS A 159 1.54 53.75 -51.11
C CYS A 159 0.10 53.31 -51.48
N GLY A 160 -0.28 53.50 -52.76
CA GLY A 160 -1.64 53.21 -53.24
C GLY A 160 -2.68 54.29 -52.93
N GLY A 161 -2.24 55.51 -52.59
CA GLY A 161 -3.05 56.72 -52.60
C GLY A 161 -3.48 57.10 -54.02
N GLU A 162 -2.55 57.05 -54.97
CA GLU A 162 -2.80 57.26 -56.40
C GLU A 162 -3.83 56.25 -56.91
N MET A 163 -4.99 56.76 -57.31
CA MET A 163 -6.12 56.01 -57.87
C MET A 163 -5.84 55.65 -59.34
N HIS A 164 -4.69 55.03 -59.60
CA HIS A 164 -4.24 54.61 -60.93
C HIS A 164 -3.96 53.10 -60.96
N GLN A 165 -4.46 52.40 -61.98
CA GLN A 165 -4.22 50.96 -62.13
C GLN A 165 -3.51 50.61 -63.44
N ARG A 166 -2.28 50.11 -63.29
CA ARG A 166 -1.48 49.55 -64.38
C ARG A 166 -2.05 48.19 -64.83
N GLN A 167 -2.42 48.04 -66.11
CA GLN A 167 -2.86 46.75 -66.64
C GLN A 167 -1.68 45.77 -66.73
N ARG A 168 -1.80 44.59 -66.10
CA ARG A 168 -0.79 43.51 -66.14
C ARG A 168 -1.37 42.28 -66.81
N LYS A 169 -0.58 41.60 -67.67
CA LYS A 169 -0.98 40.36 -68.36
C LYS A 169 -1.57 39.27 -67.44
N ASN A 170 -1.19 39.24 -66.16
CA ASN A 170 -1.65 38.24 -65.17
C ASN A 170 -2.52 38.83 -64.03
N ALA A 171 -3.23 39.93 -64.26
CA ALA A 171 -4.00 40.63 -63.23
C ALA A 171 -5.03 39.74 -62.49
N ASP A 172 -5.73 38.86 -63.21
CA ASP A 172 -6.71 37.94 -62.62
C ASP A 172 -6.08 36.89 -61.69
N CYS A 173 -4.90 36.37 -62.06
CA CYS A 173 -4.16 35.42 -61.24
C CYS A 173 -3.66 36.08 -59.94
N HIS A 174 -3.11 37.30 -60.03
CA HIS A 174 -2.68 38.05 -58.85
C HIS A 174 -3.84 38.38 -57.90
N ARG A 175 -4.98 38.80 -58.45
CA ARG A 175 -6.20 39.04 -57.67
C ARG A 175 -6.65 37.76 -56.96
N GLY A 176 -6.78 36.66 -57.70
CA GLY A 176 -7.16 35.36 -57.13
C GLY A 176 -6.22 34.91 -56.00
N PHE A 177 -4.91 35.10 -56.16
CA PHE A 177 -3.92 34.82 -55.12
C PHE A 177 -4.12 35.68 -53.86
N PHE A 178 -4.31 36.99 -54.00
CA PHE A 178 -4.54 37.87 -52.84
C PHE A 178 -5.89 37.58 -52.16
N THR A 179 -6.94 37.28 -52.92
CA THR A 179 -8.24 36.82 -52.38
C THR A 179 -8.08 35.54 -51.58
N ALA A 180 -7.44 34.51 -52.14
CA ALA A 180 -7.21 33.23 -51.45
C ALA A 180 -6.33 33.40 -50.19
N SER A 181 -5.27 34.20 -50.29
CA SER A 181 -4.37 34.47 -49.16
C SER A 181 -5.08 35.24 -48.04
N LEU A 182 -5.91 36.23 -48.38
CA LEU A 182 -6.68 36.98 -47.39
C LEU A 182 -7.75 36.11 -46.72
N ILE A 183 -8.43 35.23 -47.48
CA ILE A 183 -9.36 34.24 -46.91
C ILE A 183 -8.62 33.32 -45.95
N ALA A 184 -7.47 32.76 -46.35
CA ALA A 184 -6.68 31.89 -45.50
C ALA A 184 -6.25 32.59 -44.21
N THR A 185 -5.70 33.81 -44.28
CA THR A 185 -5.33 34.57 -43.08
C THR A 185 -6.54 34.90 -42.20
N THR A 186 -7.69 35.23 -42.80
CA THR A 186 -8.93 35.52 -42.07
C THR A 186 -9.41 34.29 -41.29
N ILE A 187 -9.34 33.09 -41.88
CA ILE A 187 -9.71 31.83 -41.21
C ILE A 187 -8.81 31.57 -39.99
N PHE A 188 -7.49 31.75 -40.12
CA PHE A 188 -6.57 31.56 -39.00
C PHE A 188 -6.76 32.60 -37.88
N ILE A 189 -7.08 33.86 -38.22
CA ILE A 189 -7.41 34.88 -37.22
C ILE A 189 -8.72 34.51 -36.50
N ILE A 190 -9.74 34.04 -37.23
CA ILE A 190 -10.99 33.54 -36.62
C ILE A 190 -10.71 32.42 -35.61
N LEU A 191 -9.84 31.46 -35.97
CA LEU A 191 -9.43 30.40 -35.05
C LEU A 191 -8.74 30.96 -33.80
N GLY A 192 -7.85 31.93 -33.94
CA GLY A 192 -7.21 32.59 -32.80
C GLY A 192 -8.19 33.32 -31.89
N VAL A 193 -9.22 33.97 -32.46
CA VAL A 193 -10.31 34.60 -31.69
C VAL A 193 -11.12 33.54 -30.93
N PHE A 194 -11.43 32.39 -31.53
CA PHE A 194 -12.11 31.29 -30.85
C PHE A 194 -11.28 30.73 -29.69
N VAL A 195 -9.97 30.53 -29.88
CA VAL A 195 -9.04 30.07 -28.84
C VAL A 195 -9.05 31.04 -27.65
N ALA A 196 -8.91 32.34 -27.92
CA ALA A 196 -8.94 33.35 -26.88
C ALA A 196 -10.31 33.46 -26.19
N TYR A 197 -11.41 33.37 -26.94
CA TYR A 197 -12.75 33.35 -26.36
C TYR A 197 -12.98 32.13 -25.46
N ALA A 198 -12.60 30.94 -25.90
CA ALA A 198 -12.71 29.70 -25.13
C ALA A 198 -11.92 29.79 -23.82
N ALA A 199 -10.71 30.32 -23.87
CA ALA A 199 -9.88 30.55 -22.69
C ALA A 199 -10.52 31.55 -21.71
N ASN A 200 -11.04 32.68 -22.22
CA ASN A 200 -11.74 33.67 -21.40
C ASN A 200 -13.01 33.10 -20.73
N HIS A 201 -13.76 32.28 -21.47
CA HIS A 201 -14.98 31.63 -20.97
C HIS A 201 -14.66 30.52 -19.96
N ASN A 202 -13.54 29.80 -20.13
CA ASN A 202 -13.12 28.76 -19.19
C ASN A 202 -12.88 29.32 -17.78
N ILE A 203 -12.23 30.47 -17.62
CA ILE A 203 -12.04 31.10 -16.30
C ILE A 203 -13.40 31.31 -15.60
N SER A 204 -14.37 31.90 -16.30
CA SER A 204 -15.71 32.13 -15.75
C SER A 204 -16.44 30.83 -15.42
N SER A 205 -16.30 29.79 -16.25
CA SER A 205 -16.96 28.50 -16.00
C SER A 205 -16.38 27.76 -14.79
N GLN A 206 -15.08 27.93 -14.51
CA GLN A 206 -14.39 27.28 -13.40
C GLN A 206 -14.62 27.97 -12.03
N ILE A 207 -15.11 29.21 -11.98
CA ILE A 207 -15.38 29.90 -10.69
C ILE A 207 -16.31 29.11 -9.77
N ARG A 208 -17.32 28.44 -10.33
CA ARG A 208 -18.21 27.56 -9.56
C ARG A 208 -17.45 26.37 -8.96
N ASN A 209 -16.49 25.81 -9.68
CA ASN A 209 -15.64 24.73 -9.20
C ASN A 209 -14.66 25.22 -8.14
N THR A 210 -14.09 26.42 -8.29
CA THR A 210 -13.29 27.09 -7.26
C THR A 210 -14.06 27.23 -5.95
N ARG A 211 -15.31 27.73 -6.01
CA ARG A 211 -16.18 27.85 -4.83
C ARG A 211 -16.46 26.50 -4.19
N ARG A 212 -16.72 25.47 -4.99
CA ARG A 212 -16.93 24.09 -4.51
C ARG A 212 -15.68 23.58 -3.78
N LEU A 213 -14.51 23.68 -4.40
CA LEU A 213 -13.23 23.22 -3.82
C LEU A 213 -12.93 23.94 -2.50
N ILE A 214 -13.08 25.26 -2.44
CA ILE A 214 -12.88 26.02 -1.20
C ILE A 214 -13.84 25.53 -0.11
N ASN A 215 -15.13 25.39 -0.44
CA ASN A 215 -16.15 24.99 0.54
C ASN A 215 -15.95 23.56 1.05
N THR A 216 -15.61 22.60 0.17
CA THR A 216 -15.34 21.21 0.60
C THR A 216 -14.05 21.12 1.40
N ASN A 217 -12.97 21.82 1.00
CA ASN A 217 -11.72 21.81 1.77
C ASN A 217 -11.91 22.38 3.18
N MET A 218 -12.63 23.51 3.31
CA MET A 218 -12.91 24.11 4.61
C MET A 218 -13.76 23.20 5.49
N ARG A 219 -14.73 22.49 4.89
CA ARG A 219 -15.53 21.48 5.60
C ARG A 219 -14.65 20.32 6.06
N ASP A 220 -13.81 19.78 5.19
CA ASP A 220 -12.93 18.64 5.52
C ASP A 220 -11.92 18.99 6.62
N LEU A 221 -11.33 20.19 6.58
CA LEU A 221 -10.45 20.68 7.64
C LEU A 221 -11.18 20.84 8.98
N LYS A 222 -12.46 21.23 8.96
CA LYS A 222 -13.30 21.28 10.16
C LYS A 222 -13.67 19.90 10.68
N THR A 223 -14.01 18.96 9.78
CA THR A 223 -14.25 17.56 10.13
C THR A 223 -13.00 16.93 10.75
N PHE A 224 -11.83 17.18 10.15
CA PHE A 224 -10.52 16.80 10.67
C PHE A 224 -10.30 17.31 12.09
N ALA A 225 -10.52 18.61 12.32
CA ALA A 225 -10.34 19.22 13.64
C ALA A 225 -11.33 18.70 14.69
N ASN A 226 -12.59 18.47 14.31
CA ASN A 226 -13.63 17.99 15.23
C ASN A 226 -13.49 16.50 15.59
N ASN A 227 -13.02 15.66 14.66
CA ASN A 227 -12.92 14.22 14.87
C ASN A 227 -11.62 13.80 15.59
N THR A 228 -10.56 14.60 15.47
CA THR A 228 -9.25 14.28 16.08
C THR A 228 -9.34 14.06 17.61
N PRO A 229 -10.02 14.91 18.42
CA PRO A 229 -10.16 14.66 19.86
C PRO A 229 -10.90 13.36 20.17
N ALA A 230 -11.99 13.07 19.44
CA ALA A 230 -12.78 11.85 19.64
C ALA A 230 -11.99 10.57 19.32
N GLN A 231 -11.15 10.61 18.28
CA GLN A 231 -10.24 9.50 17.97
C GLN A 231 -9.21 9.29 19.08
N ILE A 232 -8.62 10.35 19.60
CA ILE A 232 -7.66 10.26 20.72
C ILE A 232 -8.35 9.70 21.98
N GLU A 233 -9.56 10.17 22.29
CA GLU A 233 -10.34 9.66 23.42
C GLU A 233 -10.63 8.16 23.26
N TYR A 234 -10.99 7.71 22.06
CA TYR A 234 -11.17 6.29 21.75
C TYR A 234 -9.92 5.46 22.05
N LEU A 235 -8.74 5.90 21.59
CA LEU A 235 -7.47 5.21 21.85
C LEU A 235 -7.17 5.10 23.35
N THR A 236 -7.43 6.17 24.11
CA THR A 236 -7.23 6.15 25.56
C THR A 236 -8.25 5.27 26.28
N GLY A 237 -9.49 5.22 25.80
CA GLY A 237 -10.54 4.34 26.33
C GLY A 237 -10.22 2.85 26.17
N GLN A 238 -9.56 2.46 25.08
CA GLN A 238 -9.16 1.08 24.81
C GLN A 238 -8.09 0.52 25.77
N TYR A 239 -7.45 1.36 26.59
CA TYR A 239 -6.62 0.89 27.70
C TYR A 239 -7.41 -0.04 28.64
N THR A 240 -8.71 0.20 28.80
CA THR A 240 -9.57 -0.63 29.65
C THR A 240 -9.65 -2.08 29.18
N THR A 241 -9.52 -2.36 27.89
CA THR A 241 -9.50 -3.71 27.31
C THR A 241 -8.29 -4.51 27.82
N ALA A 242 -7.09 -3.93 27.73
CA ALA A 242 -5.88 -4.54 28.26
C ALA A 242 -5.94 -4.69 29.80
N LYS A 243 -6.43 -3.65 30.50
CA LYS A 243 -6.63 -3.68 31.95
C LYS A 243 -7.55 -4.82 32.38
N ASN A 244 -8.71 -4.95 31.74
CA ASN A 244 -9.71 -5.94 32.09
C ASN A 244 -9.20 -7.37 31.83
N LYS A 245 -8.44 -7.58 30.75
CA LYS A 245 -7.79 -8.87 30.48
C LYS A 245 -6.77 -9.24 31.55
N VAL A 246 -5.89 -8.30 31.91
CA VAL A 246 -4.91 -8.52 33.00
C VAL A 246 -5.61 -8.82 34.33
N MET A 247 -6.68 -8.09 34.64
CA MET A 247 -7.48 -8.33 35.85
C MET A 247 -8.16 -9.69 35.83
N SER A 248 -8.69 -10.11 34.68
CA SER A 248 -9.32 -11.43 34.50
C SER A 248 -8.31 -12.57 34.67
N ASP A 249 -7.13 -12.46 34.06
CA ASP A 249 -6.09 -13.48 34.17
C ASP A 249 -5.51 -13.55 35.60
N LEU A 250 -5.40 -12.40 36.30
CA LEU A 250 -4.97 -12.36 37.70
C LEU A 250 -6.01 -12.94 38.66
N ASP A 251 -7.30 -12.71 38.44
CA ASP A 251 -8.37 -13.30 39.25
C ASP A 251 -8.38 -14.82 39.11
N ASN A 252 -8.01 -15.29 37.91
CA ASN A 252 -7.87 -16.71 37.56
C ASN A 252 -6.42 -17.21 37.66
N ILE A 253 -5.54 -16.54 38.42
CA ILE A 253 -4.12 -16.93 38.52
C ILE A 253 -3.95 -18.38 39.00
N GLY A 254 -4.76 -18.82 39.98
CA GLY A 254 -4.73 -20.17 40.51
C GLY A 254 -4.86 -21.25 39.44
N PRO A 255 -6.01 -21.33 38.72
CA PRO A 255 -6.19 -22.30 37.65
C PRO A 255 -5.26 -22.07 36.46
N LEU A 256 -4.98 -20.83 36.04
CA LEU A 256 -4.14 -20.57 34.86
C LEU A 256 -2.67 -20.91 35.09
N LEU A 257 -2.07 -20.46 36.19
CA LEU A 257 -0.70 -20.77 36.56
C LEU A 257 -0.56 -22.24 36.96
N GLY A 258 -1.52 -22.74 37.73
CA GLY A 258 -1.56 -24.12 38.18
C GLY A 258 -1.64 -25.12 37.02
N ASN A 259 -2.45 -24.84 36.00
CA ASN A 259 -2.54 -25.69 34.81
C ASN A 259 -1.23 -25.66 33.98
N ARG A 260 -0.55 -24.50 33.87
CA ARG A 260 0.77 -24.41 33.21
C ARG A 260 1.82 -25.24 33.92
N ILE A 261 1.85 -25.19 35.26
CA ILE A 261 2.75 -25.99 36.08
C ILE A 261 2.43 -27.48 35.95
N HIS A 262 1.14 -27.84 36.03
CA HIS A 262 0.68 -29.22 35.87
C HIS A 262 1.12 -29.80 34.52
N ILE A 263 0.81 -29.15 33.39
CA ILE A 263 1.21 -29.60 32.04
C ILE A 263 2.73 -29.75 31.90
N HIS A 264 3.52 -28.89 32.55
CA HIS A 264 4.97 -28.98 32.51
C HIS A 264 5.48 -30.23 33.23
N LEU A 265 4.94 -30.50 34.42
CA LEU A 265 5.31 -31.65 35.25
C LEU A 265 4.70 -32.96 34.75
N GLU A 266 3.55 -32.89 34.07
CA GLU A 266 2.80 -34.03 33.55
C GLU A 266 3.67 -34.94 32.67
N LYS A 267 4.58 -34.32 31.91
CA LYS A 267 5.51 -35.00 30.98
C LYS A 267 6.41 -36.03 31.65
N GLU A 268 6.75 -35.81 32.92
CA GLU A 268 7.63 -36.70 33.70
C GLU A 268 6.82 -37.54 34.70
N VAL A 269 5.75 -36.97 35.27
CA VAL A 269 4.94 -37.59 36.33
C VAL A 269 4.00 -38.67 35.80
N VAL A 270 3.28 -38.40 34.70
CA VAL A 270 2.28 -39.32 34.16
C VAL A 270 2.89 -40.63 33.64
N PRO A 271 4.02 -40.64 32.92
CA PRO A 271 4.66 -41.88 32.49
C PRO A 271 5.13 -42.78 33.65
N ALA A 272 5.60 -42.17 34.76
CA ALA A 272 6.00 -42.90 35.95
C ALA A 272 4.79 -43.59 36.61
N LEU A 273 3.67 -42.86 36.77
CA LEU A 273 2.42 -43.40 37.30
C LEU A 273 1.79 -44.45 36.37
N ASP A 274 1.82 -44.28 35.05
CA ASP A 274 1.28 -45.25 34.08
C ASP A 274 2.07 -46.57 34.13
N SER A 275 3.39 -46.48 34.27
CA SER A 275 4.25 -47.65 34.43
C SER A 275 3.92 -48.43 35.70
N ALA A 276 3.64 -47.73 36.82
CA ALA A 276 3.19 -48.35 38.06
C ALA A 276 1.80 -48.98 37.94
N LEU A 277 0.87 -48.32 37.24
CA LEU A 277 -0.49 -48.82 37.01
C LEU A 277 -0.49 -50.09 36.14
N ARG A 278 0.33 -50.12 35.08
CA ARG A 278 0.54 -51.31 34.26
C ARG A 278 1.11 -52.48 35.05
N MET A 279 2.05 -52.21 35.97
CA MET A 279 2.59 -53.23 36.87
C MET A 279 1.52 -53.74 37.84
N ALA A 280 0.68 -52.87 38.39
CA ALA A 280 -0.46 -53.28 39.21
C ALA A 280 -1.44 -54.20 38.44
N GLY A 281 -1.65 -53.93 37.15
CA GLY A 281 -2.39 -54.81 36.25
C GLY A 281 -1.70 -56.17 36.05
N ALA A 282 -0.39 -56.18 35.79
CA ALA A 282 0.41 -57.39 35.62
C ALA A 282 0.47 -58.25 36.90
N MET A 283 0.48 -57.61 38.09
CA MET A 283 0.41 -58.27 39.38
C MET A 283 -0.91 -59.04 39.52
N ARG A 284 -2.05 -58.42 39.17
CA ARG A 284 -3.37 -59.08 39.19
C ARG A 284 -3.45 -60.23 38.18
N GLU A 285 -2.83 -60.07 37.01
CA GLU A 285 -2.81 -61.14 36.00
C GLU A 285 -1.94 -62.32 36.44
N SER A 286 -0.85 -62.06 37.16
CA SER A 286 0.01 -63.10 37.75
C SER A 286 -0.69 -63.98 38.80
N GLN A 287 -1.90 -63.61 39.27
CA GLN A 287 -2.73 -64.46 40.12
C GLN A 287 -3.45 -65.56 39.34
N ARG A 288 -3.82 -65.30 38.08
CA ARG A 288 -4.65 -66.20 37.27
C ARG A 288 -3.85 -67.42 36.80
N SER A 289 -2.62 -67.19 36.33
CA SER A 289 -1.79 -68.24 35.72
C SER A 289 -1.36 -69.38 36.66
N PRO A 290 -0.98 -69.14 37.94
CA PRO A 290 -0.62 -70.22 38.86
C PRO A 290 -1.84 -70.98 39.41
N GLY A 291 -2.99 -70.30 39.54
CA GLY A 291 -4.24 -70.93 40.00
C GLY A 291 -4.76 -71.98 39.01
N GLU A 292 -4.59 -71.73 37.72
CA GLU A 292 -4.87 -72.68 36.64
C GLU A 292 -3.88 -73.87 36.64
N CYS A 293 -2.60 -73.64 36.92
CA CYS A 293 -1.59 -74.69 37.02
C CYS A 293 -1.85 -75.64 38.21
N GLN A 294 -2.26 -75.13 39.37
CA GLN A 294 -2.57 -75.97 40.54
C GLN A 294 -3.85 -76.81 40.32
N LEU A 295 -4.84 -76.26 39.61
CA LEU A 295 -6.07 -76.97 39.22
C LEU A 295 -5.79 -78.10 38.23
N LEU A 296 -4.87 -77.89 37.28
CA LEU A 296 -4.46 -78.89 36.30
C LEU A 296 -3.65 -80.04 36.94
N VAL A 297 -2.74 -79.73 37.87
CA VAL A 297 -1.90 -80.74 38.57
C VAL A 297 -2.67 -81.48 39.69
N GLY A 298 -3.62 -80.80 40.35
CA GLY A 298 -4.44 -81.38 41.41
C GLY A 298 -5.40 -82.46 40.91
N ASN A 299 -5.98 -82.28 39.71
CA ASN A 299 -6.89 -83.26 39.12
C ASN A 299 -6.20 -84.55 38.64
N SER A 300 -4.89 -84.53 38.37
CA SER A 300 -4.13 -85.72 37.95
C SER A 300 -3.64 -86.60 39.11
N SER A 301 -3.44 -86.04 40.31
CA SER A 301 -2.93 -86.81 41.47
C SER A 301 -4.01 -87.59 42.23
N GLY A 302 -5.29 -87.24 42.07
CA GLY A 302 -6.41 -87.89 42.76
C GLY A 302 -6.89 -89.23 42.17
N ARG A 303 -6.44 -89.60 40.96
CA ARG A 303 -7.04 -90.69 40.17
C ARG A 303 -6.19 -91.97 40.05
N ASN A 304 -4.98 -91.99 40.63
CA ASN A 304 -3.99 -93.07 40.49
C ASN A 304 -3.86 -94.00 41.72
N ARG A 305 -4.84 -94.04 42.65
CA ARG A 305 -4.73 -94.87 43.88
C ARG A 305 -5.73 -96.00 44.07
N GLU A 306 -6.61 -96.29 43.10
CA GLU A 306 -7.52 -97.44 43.19
C GLU A 306 -7.59 -98.20 41.86
N THR A 307 -6.70 -99.18 41.68
CA THR A 307 -6.96 -100.43 40.94
C THR A 307 -5.73 -101.34 41.06
N SER A 308 -5.66 -102.08 42.17
CA SER A 308 -4.81 -103.26 42.29
C SER A 308 -5.70 -104.44 42.70
N GLY A 309 -5.77 -105.44 41.84
CA GLY A 309 -6.02 -106.83 42.21
C GLY A 309 -7.41 -107.39 41.91
N GLN A 310 -7.54 -108.20 40.85
CA GLN A 310 -7.59 -109.67 40.97
C GLN A 310 -7.81 -110.37 39.62
N SER A 311 -7.12 -111.51 39.45
CA SER A 311 -7.21 -112.50 38.37
C SER A 311 -6.80 -111.98 36.99
N ILE A 312 -5.73 -112.48 36.37
CA ILE A 312 -5.68 -113.81 35.74
C ILE A 312 -4.21 -114.27 35.70
N ARG A 313 -3.89 -115.32 36.46
CA ARG A 313 -2.68 -116.14 36.25
C ARG A 313 -3.04 -117.23 35.26
N GLY A 314 -2.47 -117.17 34.06
CA GLY A 314 -2.54 -118.27 33.12
C GLY A 314 -2.39 -117.82 31.67
N THR A 315 -1.15 -117.91 31.16
CA THR A 315 -0.79 -117.92 29.72
C THR A 315 -0.82 -116.59 28.96
N CYS A 316 0.30 -115.86 28.95
CA CYS A 316 1.19 -115.73 27.77
C CYS A 316 2.21 -114.60 28.03
N PHE A 317 3.44 -115.02 28.33
CA PHE A 317 4.65 -114.19 28.32
C PHE A 317 4.93 -113.77 26.86
N SER A 318 5.00 -112.46 26.57
CA SER A 318 5.98 -111.84 25.64
C SER A 318 5.71 -110.37 25.22
N PHE A 319 5.01 -109.51 25.97
CA PHE A 319 4.95 -108.05 25.65
C PHE A 319 4.81 -107.13 26.88
N GLN A 320 5.47 -107.46 28.01
CA GLN A 320 5.23 -106.79 29.29
C GLN A 320 6.27 -105.71 29.69
N HIS A 321 7.15 -105.28 28.78
CA HIS A 321 8.16 -104.24 29.06
C HIS A 321 8.00 -102.93 28.25
N SER A 322 6.96 -102.81 27.41
CA SER A 322 6.87 -101.72 26.42
C SER A 322 5.80 -100.65 26.71
N LEU A 323 4.96 -100.82 27.73
CA LEU A 323 3.84 -99.91 28.02
C LEU A 323 3.99 -99.33 29.44
N GLY A 324 4.54 -98.13 29.54
CA GLY A 324 4.61 -97.37 30.78
C GLY A 324 4.54 -95.86 30.53
N ILE A 325 4.24 -95.11 31.60
CA ILE A 325 4.20 -93.64 31.58
C ILE A 325 5.64 -93.15 31.69
N ASN A 326 6.05 -92.23 30.80
CA ASN A 326 7.44 -91.76 30.72
C ASN A 326 7.69 -90.52 31.60
N ALA A 327 6.68 -89.67 31.80
CA ALA A 327 6.77 -88.50 32.68
C ALA A 327 6.20 -88.78 34.08
N ASP A 328 6.94 -88.42 35.13
CA ASP A 328 6.53 -88.55 36.54
C ASP A 328 6.25 -87.17 37.14
N TYR A 329 5.01 -86.72 36.96
CA TYR A 329 4.56 -85.38 37.39
C TYR A 329 4.49 -85.22 38.93
N SER A 330 4.68 -86.29 39.70
CA SER A 330 4.77 -86.21 41.17
C SER A 330 6.08 -85.59 41.66
N LYS A 331 7.08 -85.49 40.79
CA LYS A 331 8.41 -84.92 41.06
C LYS A 331 8.50 -83.42 40.78
N LEU A 332 7.40 -82.76 40.40
CA LEU A 332 7.39 -81.33 40.11
C LEU A 332 7.69 -80.50 41.39
N PRO A 333 8.52 -79.45 41.31
CA PRO A 333 8.83 -78.59 42.44
C PRO A 333 7.58 -77.90 43.04
N ASN A 334 7.58 -77.63 44.34
CA ASN A 334 6.45 -76.96 45.00
C ASN A 334 6.49 -75.44 44.78
N VAL A 335 5.43 -74.88 44.18
CA VAL A 335 5.26 -73.43 43.94
C VAL A 335 4.42 -72.71 45.00
N GLY A 336 3.94 -73.43 46.02
CA GLY A 336 3.01 -72.93 47.04
C GLY A 336 3.55 -71.75 47.85
N HIS A 337 4.86 -71.68 48.09
CA HIS A 337 5.49 -70.56 48.79
C HIS A 337 5.46 -69.27 47.96
N ALA A 338 5.85 -69.34 46.69
CA ALA A 338 5.79 -68.19 45.77
C ALA A 338 4.34 -67.71 45.57
N LEU A 339 3.40 -68.65 45.45
CA LEU A 339 1.97 -68.34 45.32
C LEU A 339 1.38 -67.68 46.58
N ALA A 340 1.78 -68.14 47.77
CA ALA A 340 1.37 -67.53 49.04
C ALA A 340 1.90 -66.09 49.19
N ASN A 341 3.13 -65.83 48.75
CA ASN A 341 3.72 -64.50 48.77
C ASN A 341 3.04 -63.55 47.78
N VAL A 342 2.73 -64.01 46.56
CA VAL A 342 1.96 -63.24 45.57
C VAL A 342 0.55 -62.92 46.08
N ASN A 343 -0.13 -63.88 46.73
CA ASN A 343 -1.44 -63.65 47.33
C ASN A 343 -1.40 -62.64 48.49
N THR A 344 -0.29 -62.58 49.24
CA THR A 344 -0.09 -61.58 50.30
C THR A 344 0.06 -60.18 49.72
N VAL A 345 0.86 -60.03 48.66
CA VAL A 345 1.10 -58.77 47.93
C VAL A 345 -0.18 -58.23 47.26
N LEU A 346 -1.05 -59.12 46.76
CA LEU A 346 -2.32 -58.74 46.12
C LEU A 346 -3.40 -58.26 47.08
N ARG A 347 -3.22 -58.41 48.41
CA ARG A 347 -4.13 -57.81 49.41
C ARG A 347 -4.08 -56.30 49.42
N ILE A 348 -2.96 -55.71 48.99
CA ILE A 348 -2.79 -54.27 48.87
C ILE A 348 -3.20 -53.86 47.45
N ASP A 349 -4.24 -53.02 47.34
CA ASP A 349 -4.70 -52.52 46.05
C ASP A 349 -3.77 -51.42 45.50
N LEU A 350 -2.67 -51.84 44.90
CA LEU A 350 -1.70 -50.92 44.28
C LEU A 350 -2.35 -50.02 43.22
N SER A 351 -3.38 -50.50 42.52
CA SER A 351 -4.12 -49.69 41.54
C SER A 351 -4.81 -48.50 42.21
N ASN A 352 -5.39 -48.70 43.40
CA ASN A 352 -6.01 -47.62 44.16
C ASN A 352 -4.97 -46.61 44.67
N ILE A 353 -3.82 -47.09 45.13
CA ILE A 353 -2.72 -46.22 45.61
C ILE A 353 -2.19 -45.35 44.45
N VAL A 354 -1.95 -45.95 43.28
CA VAL A 354 -1.50 -45.20 42.08
C VAL A 354 -2.58 -44.21 41.61
N GLN A 355 -3.86 -44.57 41.68
CA GLN A 355 -4.97 -43.65 41.39
C GLN A 355 -5.04 -42.46 42.34
N ARG A 356 -4.70 -42.63 43.63
CA ARG A 356 -4.54 -41.50 44.56
C ARG A 356 -3.37 -40.61 44.18
N GLY A 357 -2.26 -41.19 43.70
CA GLY A 357 -1.14 -40.43 43.13
C GLY A 357 -1.58 -39.54 41.97
N TYR A 358 -2.38 -40.08 41.04
CA TYR A 358 -2.99 -39.29 39.96
C TYR A 358 -3.90 -38.17 40.48
N ALA A 359 -4.75 -38.47 41.47
CA ALA A 359 -5.65 -37.46 42.06
C ALA A 359 -4.87 -36.33 42.74
N SER A 360 -3.84 -36.67 43.53
CA SER A 360 -2.96 -35.71 44.20
C SER A 360 -2.23 -34.81 43.20
N PHE A 361 -1.71 -35.38 42.11
CA PHE A 361 -1.07 -34.60 41.05
C PHE A 361 -2.07 -33.71 40.30
N ASN A 362 -3.26 -34.21 39.96
CA ASN A 362 -4.29 -33.44 39.27
C ASN A 362 -4.90 -32.31 40.11
N ASP A 363 -4.73 -32.35 41.43
CA ASP A 363 -5.12 -31.25 42.34
C ASP A 363 -4.09 -30.11 42.41
N THR A 364 -2.97 -30.19 41.68
CA THR A 364 -1.95 -29.11 41.57
C THR A 364 -2.57 -27.73 41.32
N PRO A 365 -3.53 -27.54 40.38
CA PRO A 365 -4.14 -26.22 40.17
C PRO A 365 -4.96 -25.70 41.36
N LYS A 366 -5.56 -26.59 42.16
CA LYS A 366 -6.25 -26.21 43.40
C LYS A 366 -5.25 -25.78 44.47
N LEU A 367 -4.16 -26.53 44.64
CA LEU A 367 -3.08 -26.18 45.57
C LEU A 367 -2.46 -24.81 45.23
N VAL A 368 -2.19 -24.56 43.95
CA VAL A 368 -1.69 -23.27 43.46
C VAL A 368 -2.70 -22.15 43.75
N LYS A 369 -4.00 -22.39 43.55
CA LYS A 369 -5.06 -21.42 43.88
C LYS A 369 -5.09 -21.07 45.36
N GLU A 370 -4.93 -22.04 46.25
CA GLU A 370 -4.91 -21.81 47.70
C GLU A 370 -3.67 -21.02 48.14
N GLN A 371 -2.49 -21.38 47.62
CA GLN A 371 -1.23 -20.70 47.94
C GLN A 371 -1.12 -19.30 47.31
N THR A 372 -1.81 -19.05 46.19
CA THR A 372 -1.85 -17.73 45.52
C THR A 372 -2.97 -16.82 46.05
N ARG A 373 -3.75 -17.25 47.05
CA ARG A 373 -4.86 -16.47 47.61
C ARG A 373 -4.45 -15.07 48.08
N ASN A 374 -3.24 -14.92 48.60
CA ASN A 374 -2.69 -13.62 49.03
C ASN A 374 -2.59 -12.60 47.88
N ILE A 375 -2.38 -13.07 46.66
CA ILE A 375 -2.33 -12.23 45.45
C ILE A 375 -3.74 -11.83 45.03
N VAL A 376 -4.68 -12.77 45.07
CA VAL A 376 -6.10 -12.50 44.82
C VAL A 376 -6.65 -11.51 45.86
N THR A 377 -6.19 -11.56 47.12
CA THR A 377 -6.54 -10.54 48.11
C THR A 377 -5.83 -9.19 47.89
N ALA A 378 -4.69 -9.18 47.20
CA ALA A 378 -3.98 -7.95 46.80
C ALA A 378 -4.50 -7.37 45.47
N LEU A 379 -5.41 -8.07 44.80
CA LEU A 379 -5.99 -7.71 43.51
C LEU A 379 -6.71 -6.33 43.53
N PRO A 380 -7.39 -5.90 44.61
CA PRO A 380 -7.88 -4.52 44.74
C PRO A 380 -6.76 -3.46 44.71
N ARG A 381 -5.57 -3.76 45.26
CA ARG A 381 -4.41 -2.87 45.21
C ARG A 381 -3.85 -2.80 43.79
N VAL A 382 -3.76 -3.93 43.10
CA VAL A 382 -3.36 -3.99 41.68
C VAL A 382 -4.34 -3.20 40.82
N LYS A 383 -5.66 -3.36 41.05
CA LYS A 383 -6.69 -2.56 40.39
C LYS A 383 -6.45 -1.07 40.57
N GLY A 384 -6.21 -0.62 41.80
CA GLY A 384 -5.91 0.79 42.08
C GLY A 384 -4.66 1.30 41.35
N MET A 385 -3.62 0.47 41.20
CA MET A 385 -2.43 0.82 40.42
C MET A 385 -2.73 0.91 38.92
N LEU A 386 -3.48 -0.05 38.36
CA LEU A 386 -3.88 -0.04 36.96
C LEU A 386 -4.84 1.11 36.63
N ASP A 387 -5.73 1.46 37.56
CA ASP A 387 -6.61 2.62 37.44
C ASP A 387 -5.81 3.93 37.49
N LYS A 388 -4.77 4.01 38.33
CA LYS A 388 -3.84 5.14 38.35
C LYS A 388 -3.09 5.28 37.02
N ILE A 389 -2.62 4.18 36.43
CA ILE A 389 -1.97 4.18 35.10
C ILE A 389 -2.96 4.67 34.04
N GLY A 390 -4.21 4.22 34.07
CA GLY A 390 -5.25 4.71 33.16
C GLY A 390 -5.51 6.21 33.33
N ALA A 391 -5.50 6.72 34.56
CA ALA A 391 -5.62 8.14 34.84
C ALA A 391 -4.41 8.94 34.33
N GLU A 392 -3.18 8.41 34.45
CA GLU A 392 -1.96 9.03 33.91
C GLU A 392 -1.97 9.05 32.36
N ILE A 393 -2.46 7.99 31.70
CA ILE A 393 -2.65 7.95 30.24
C ILE A 393 -3.67 9.01 29.80
N ASN A 394 -4.82 9.08 30.47
CA ASN A 394 -5.85 10.10 30.20
C ASN A 394 -5.37 11.52 30.52
N ALA A 395 -4.51 11.70 31.53
CA ALA A 395 -3.90 12.99 31.83
C ALA A 395 -2.89 13.39 30.75
N PHE A 396 -2.10 12.44 30.25
CA PHE A 396 -1.13 12.68 29.18
C PHE A 396 -1.80 13.05 27.86
N SER A 397 -2.90 12.38 27.48
CA SER A 397 -3.65 12.76 26.28
C SER A 397 -4.22 14.19 26.38
N LYS A 398 -4.64 14.62 27.57
CA LYS A 398 -5.09 15.99 27.86
C LYS A 398 -3.96 17.02 28.00
N MET A 399 -2.72 16.56 28.22
CA MET A 399 -1.54 17.42 28.31
C MET A 399 -1.15 17.97 26.94
N PHE A 400 -1.50 17.25 25.87
CA PHE A 400 -1.51 17.84 24.55
C PHE A 400 -2.59 18.93 24.53
N PRO A 401 -2.27 20.19 24.20
CA PRO A 401 -3.26 21.24 24.03
C PRO A 401 -4.10 21.02 22.76
N VAL A 402 -4.38 19.77 22.38
CA VAL A 402 -5.09 19.38 21.16
C VAL A 402 -6.46 20.03 21.14
N GLU A 403 -7.23 19.99 22.25
CA GLU A 403 -8.55 20.65 22.29
C GLU A 403 -8.45 22.17 22.13
N ALA A 404 -7.53 22.84 22.84
CA ALA A 404 -7.38 24.30 22.76
C ALA A 404 -6.82 24.75 21.41
N SER A 405 -5.80 24.07 20.89
CA SER A 405 -5.19 24.32 19.58
C SER A 405 -6.16 24.00 18.44
N LEU A 406 -6.93 22.92 18.51
CA LEU A 406 -7.96 22.60 17.51
C LEU A 406 -9.17 23.52 17.60
N SER A 407 -9.53 24.00 18.79
CA SER A 407 -10.56 25.03 18.95
C SER A 407 -10.12 26.34 18.32
N ASN A 408 -8.89 26.80 18.60
CA ASN A 408 -8.30 27.97 17.95
C ASN A 408 -8.20 27.80 16.43
N PHE A 409 -7.79 26.63 15.96
CA PHE A 409 -7.73 26.31 14.54
C PHE A 409 -9.12 26.31 13.90
N THR A 410 -10.13 25.72 14.55
CA THR A 410 -11.52 25.71 14.07
C THR A 410 -12.10 27.12 14.03
N ASN A 411 -11.78 27.97 15.02
CA ASN A 411 -12.17 29.37 15.03
C ASN A 411 -11.50 30.14 13.87
N PHE A 412 -10.20 29.95 13.67
CA PHE A 412 -9.46 30.50 12.53
C PHE A 412 -10.08 30.05 11.19
N LEU A 413 -10.41 28.76 11.05
CA LEU A 413 -11.08 28.24 9.85
C LEU A 413 -12.45 28.88 9.65
N ASN A 414 -13.27 28.99 10.69
CA ASN A 414 -14.60 29.63 10.58
C ASN A 414 -14.48 31.12 10.21
N GLU A 415 -13.52 31.84 10.78
CA GLU A 415 -13.26 33.24 10.46
C GLU A 415 -12.79 33.41 9.02
N ARG A 416 -11.80 32.62 8.59
CA ARG A 416 -11.30 32.62 7.21
C ARG A 416 -12.37 32.19 6.21
N HIS A 417 -13.18 31.18 6.54
CA HIS A 417 -14.27 30.72 5.68
C HIS A 417 -15.32 31.81 5.50
N ARG A 418 -15.78 32.46 6.58
CA ARG A 418 -16.71 33.60 6.49
C ARG A 418 -16.12 34.77 5.70
N SER A 419 -14.83 35.05 5.89
CA SER A 419 -14.13 36.09 5.12
C SER A 419 -14.15 35.75 3.64
N ILE A 420 -13.81 34.51 3.25
CA ILE A 420 -13.82 34.07 1.85
C ILE A 420 -15.24 34.10 1.26
N GLU A 421 -16.26 33.65 2.01
CA GLU A 421 -17.66 33.71 1.56
C GLU A 421 -18.11 35.16 1.33
N ALA A 422 -17.68 36.10 2.16
CA ALA A 422 -17.96 37.52 1.97
C ALA A 422 -17.28 38.10 0.71
N PHE A 423 -16.20 37.48 0.23
CA PHE A 423 -15.52 37.85 -1.03
C PHE A 423 -16.17 37.26 -2.28
N TYR A 424 -17.01 36.21 -2.19
CA TYR A 424 -17.68 35.61 -3.35
C TYR A 424 -18.44 36.60 -4.25
N PRO A 425 -19.28 37.53 -3.73
CA PRO A 425 -19.94 38.51 -4.59
C PRO A 425 -18.94 39.46 -5.29
N GLN A 426 -17.82 39.77 -4.64
CA GLN A 426 -16.76 40.60 -5.24
C GLN A 426 -16.01 39.84 -6.34
N ILE A 427 -15.76 38.55 -6.15
CA ILE A 427 -15.17 37.67 -7.17
C ILE A 427 -16.10 37.57 -8.37
N ASP A 428 -17.41 37.39 -8.16
CA ASP A 428 -18.41 37.33 -9.24
C ASP A 428 -18.46 38.68 -10.01
N GLN A 429 -18.37 39.81 -9.30
CA GLN A 429 -18.26 41.13 -9.93
C GLN A 429 -16.95 41.31 -10.72
N MET A 430 -15.81 40.93 -10.13
CA MET A 430 -14.51 41.01 -10.79
C MET A 430 -14.47 40.14 -12.05
N ASP A 431 -15.04 38.92 -12.00
CA ASP A 431 -15.14 38.06 -13.17
C ASP A 431 -16.03 38.66 -14.25
N PHE A 432 -17.15 39.27 -13.88
CA PHE A 432 -18.01 39.96 -14.82
C PHE A 432 -17.26 41.08 -15.56
N TYR A 433 -16.53 41.95 -14.84
CA TYR A 433 -15.73 43.01 -15.46
C TYR A 433 -14.56 42.45 -16.29
N ARG A 434 -13.85 41.44 -15.78
CA ARG A 434 -12.77 40.74 -16.50
C ARG A 434 -13.27 40.15 -17.81
N TRP A 435 -14.41 39.45 -17.77
CA TRP A 435 -15.01 38.80 -18.91
C TRP A 435 -15.43 39.82 -19.97
N ILE A 436 -16.09 40.92 -19.56
CA ILE A 436 -16.47 42.01 -20.46
C ILE A 436 -15.23 42.65 -21.10
N ALA A 437 -14.19 42.93 -20.31
CA ALA A 437 -12.96 43.53 -20.82
C ALA A 437 -12.30 42.64 -21.89
N CYS A 438 -12.21 41.33 -21.65
CA CYS A 438 -11.67 40.38 -22.61
C CYS A 438 -12.54 40.29 -23.88
N VAL A 439 -13.87 40.27 -23.73
CA VAL A 439 -14.80 40.29 -24.87
C VAL A 439 -14.65 41.58 -25.68
N ALA A 440 -14.51 42.74 -25.03
CA ALA A 440 -14.31 44.02 -25.72
C ALA A 440 -13.02 44.02 -26.55
N VAL A 441 -11.92 43.47 -26.01
CA VAL A 441 -10.67 43.26 -26.75
C VAL A 441 -10.91 42.38 -27.98
N LEU A 442 -11.61 41.25 -27.85
CA LEU A 442 -11.91 40.35 -28.97
C LEU A 442 -12.82 41.01 -30.02
N CYS A 443 -13.79 41.83 -29.59
CA CYS A 443 -14.68 42.56 -30.49
C CYS A 443 -13.91 43.51 -31.42
N THR A 444 -12.78 44.07 -31.01
CA THR A 444 -11.93 44.89 -31.90
C THR A 444 -11.39 44.09 -33.09
N ILE A 445 -11.01 42.83 -32.87
CA ILE A 445 -10.52 41.94 -33.94
C ILE A 445 -11.70 41.47 -34.80
N VAL A 446 -12.83 41.12 -34.18
CA VAL A 446 -14.04 40.74 -34.92
C VAL A 446 -14.51 41.88 -35.83
N LEU A 447 -14.41 43.14 -35.40
CA LEU A 447 -14.71 44.29 -36.24
C LEU A 447 -13.80 44.36 -37.48
N ILE A 448 -12.49 44.16 -37.31
CA ILE A 448 -11.53 44.10 -38.42
C ILE A 448 -11.89 42.94 -39.37
N LEU A 449 -12.21 41.76 -38.83
CA LEU A 449 -12.63 40.60 -39.62
C LEU A 449 -13.93 40.86 -40.37
N ALA A 450 -14.90 41.55 -39.76
CA ALA A 450 -16.16 41.91 -40.40
C ALA A 450 -15.92 42.80 -41.63
N PHE A 451 -15.05 43.82 -41.52
CA PHE A 451 -14.66 44.64 -42.67
C PHE A 451 -13.94 43.83 -43.76
N ASN A 452 -13.05 42.92 -43.38
CA ASN A 452 -12.36 42.05 -44.34
C ASN A 452 -13.32 41.09 -45.06
N ILE A 453 -14.24 40.45 -44.34
CA ILE A 453 -15.22 39.51 -44.90
C ILE A 453 -16.22 40.25 -45.79
N LEU A 454 -16.81 41.35 -45.32
CA LEU A 454 -17.73 42.16 -46.14
C LEU A 454 -17.01 42.74 -47.36
N GLY A 455 -15.77 43.20 -47.19
CA GLY A 455 -14.92 43.66 -48.29
C GLY A 455 -14.65 42.58 -49.33
N LEU A 456 -14.36 41.35 -48.90
CA LEU A 456 -14.18 40.19 -49.77
C LEU A 456 -15.47 39.79 -50.49
N LEU A 457 -16.61 39.77 -49.80
CA LEU A 457 -17.91 39.40 -50.36
C LEU A 457 -18.38 40.44 -51.39
N CYS A 458 -18.43 41.72 -51.01
CA CYS A 458 -18.83 42.80 -51.91
C CYS A 458 -17.83 42.97 -53.07
N GLY A 459 -16.53 42.85 -52.79
CA GLY A 459 -15.47 42.93 -53.79
C GLY A 459 -15.54 41.81 -54.82
N SER A 460 -15.69 40.56 -54.37
CA SER A 460 -15.72 39.38 -55.25
C SER A 460 -17.04 39.26 -56.02
N CYS A 461 -18.18 39.43 -55.36
CA CYS A 461 -19.50 39.35 -56.01
C CYS A 461 -19.80 40.56 -56.91
N GLY A 462 -19.27 41.74 -56.56
CA GLY A 462 -19.47 42.97 -57.34
C GLY A 462 -18.47 43.15 -58.47
N TYR A 463 -17.44 42.30 -58.58
CA TYR A 463 -16.42 42.44 -59.62
C TYR A 463 -16.93 41.95 -60.97
N ASP A 464 -16.93 42.86 -61.94
CA ASP A 464 -17.19 42.56 -63.34
C ASP A 464 -15.86 42.49 -64.11
N LYS A 465 -15.67 41.41 -64.89
CA LYS A 465 -14.48 41.23 -65.74
C LYS A 465 -14.50 42.13 -66.98
N GLN A 466 -15.67 42.59 -67.41
CA GLN A 466 -15.84 43.43 -68.59
C GLN A 466 -15.75 44.93 -68.27
N ALA A 467 -15.90 45.31 -67.01
CA ALA A 467 -15.75 46.69 -66.56
C ALA A 467 -14.27 47.09 -66.47
N THR A 468 -13.93 48.26 -67.01
CA THR A 468 -12.59 48.84 -66.87
C THR A 468 -12.36 49.34 -65.44
N PRO A 469 -11.11 49.40 -64.96
CA PRO A 469 -10.76 49.98 -63.64
C PRO A 469 -11.46 51.32 -63.31
N THR A 470 -11.71 52.18 -64.30
CA THR A 470 -12.42 53.46 -64.14
C THR A 470 -13.95 53.35 -64.06
N THR A 471 -14.55 52.27 -64.56
CA THR A 471 -16.01 52.09 -64.67
C THR A 471 -16.59 51.04 -63.71
N ARG A 472 -15.82 50.62 -62.69
CA ARG A 472 -16.25 49.58 -61.74
C ARG A 472 -17.60 49.88 -61.06
N GLY A 473 -18.38 48.82 -60.89
CA GLY A 473 -19.70 48.85 -60.23
C GLY A 473 -19.64 49.31 -58.77
N CYS A 474 -20.74 49.86 -58.28
CA CYS A 474 -20.87 50.39 -56.92
C CYS A 474 -20.51 49.34 -55.85
N MET A 475 -20.99 48.10 -56.03
CA MET A 475 -20.73 47.00 -55.08
C MET A 475 -19.24 46.64 -54.97
N SER A 476 -18.52 46.58 -56.09
CA SER A 476 -17.07 46.32 -56.09
C SER A 476 -16.30 47.47 -55.41
N ASN A 477 -16.66 48.71 -55.73
CA ASN A 477 -16.03 49.89 -55.13
C ASN A 477 -16.21 49.91 -53.60
N THR A 478 -17.43 49.61 -53.13
CA THR A 478 -17.72 49.44 -51.71
C THR A 478 -16.88 48.34 -51.08
N GLY A 479 -16.72 47.19 -51.73
CA GLY A 479 -15.86 46.10 -51.25
C GLY A 479 -14.41 46.54 -51.04
N GLY A 480 -13.85 47.27 -52.00
CA GLY A 480 -12.51 47.83 -51.89
C GLY A 480 -12.36 48.89 -50.79
N ASN A 481 -13.38 49.72 -50.56
CA ASN A 481 -13.39 50.69 -49.46
C ASN A 481 -13.50 50.00 -48.09
N LEU A 482 -14.29 48.93 -47.97
CA LEU A 482 -14.40 48.14 -46.74
C LEU A 482 -13.07 47.43 -46.38
N LEU A 483 -12.35 46.89 -47.37
CA LEU A 483 -11.01 46.34 -47.15
C LEU A 483 -10.03 47.41 -46.63
N MET A 484 -10.09 48.63 -47.18
CA MET A 484 -9.27 49.75 -46.70
C MET A 484 -9.68 50.24 -45.30
N ALA A 485 -10.97 50.20 -44.96
CA ALA A 485 -11.46 50.48 -43.61
C ALA A 485 -10.90 49.45 -42.60
N GLY A 486 -10.92 48.16 -42.95
CA GLY A 486 -10.32 47.09 -42.14
C GLY A 486 -8.81 47.30 -41.91
N VAL A 487 -8.08 47.74 -42.93
CA VAL A 487 -6.66 48.13 -42.81
C VAL A 487 -6.48 49.30 -41.84
N GLY A 488 -7.33 50.32 -41.93
CA GLY A 488 -7.33 51.47 -41.03
C GLY A 488 -7.50 51.05 -39.57
N PHE A 489 -8.55 50.29 -39.26
CA PHE A 489 -8.79 49.78 -37.90
C PHE A 489 -7.67 48.86 -37.41
N SER A 490 -7.08 48.06 -38.30
CA SER A 490 -5.93 47.22 -37.96
C SER A 490 -4.75 48.07 -37.48
N PHE A 491 -4.40 49.16 -38.18
CA PHE A 491 -3.32 50.05 -37.74
C PHE A 491 -3.62 50.76 -36.41
N ILE A 492 -4.88 51.15 -36.18
CA ILE A 492 -5.31 51.84 -34.95
C ILE A 492 -5.18 50.93 -33.72
N PHE A 493 -5.63 49.67 -33.82
CA PHE A 493 -5.74 48.79 -32.65
C PHE A 493 -4.56 47.81 -32.49
N SER A 494 -3.80 47.48 -33.54
CA SER A 494 -2.77 46.42 -33.46
C SER A 494 -1.69 46.67 -32.41
N TRP A 495 -1.23 47.92 -32.24
CA TRP A 495 -0.22 48.23 -31.23
C TRP A 495 -0.77 48.06 -29.80
N ALA A 496 -2.03 48.44 -29.57
CA ALA A 496 -2.68 48.29 -28.27
C ALA A 496 -2.93 46.81 -27.94
N LEU A 497 -3.39 46.03 -28.93
CA LEU A 497 -3.56 44.59 -28.80
C LEU A 497 -2.23 43.89 -28.50
N MET A 498 -1.16 44.25 -29.22
CA MET A 498 0.16 43.67 -28.96
C MET A 498 0.72 44.08 -27.59
N ALA A 499 0.43 45.29 -27.10
CA ALA A 499 0.80 45.69 -25.76
C ALA A 499 0.13 44.81 -24.69
N VAL A 500 -1.16 44.50 -24.85
CA VAL A 500 -1.89 43.55 -23.99
C VAL A 500 -1.29 42.14 -24.07
N VAL A 501 -1.02 41.64 -25.28
CA VAL A 501 -0.40 40.31 -25.46
C VAL A 501 0.97 40.24 -24.78
N THR A 502 1.81 41.25 -24.99
CA THR A 502 3.19 41.27 -24.48
C THR A 502 3.22 41.33 -22.96
N THR A 503 2.35 42.13 -22.33
CA THR A 503 2.27 42.21 -20.86
C THR A 503 1.74 40.92 -20.25
N LEU A 504 0.69 40.34 -20.82
CA LEU A 504 0.15 39.05 -20.35
C LEU A 504 1.19 37.94 -20.53
N PHE A 505 1.80 37.81 -21.70
CA PHE A 505 2.87 36.83 -21.95
C PHE A 505 4.01 36.93 -20.94
N ALA A 506 4.53 38.14 -20.72
CA ALA A 506 5.65 38.35 -19.81
C ALA A 506 5.30 37.94 -18.36
N VAL A 507 4.09 38.27 -17.89
CA VAL A 507 3.66 37.98 -16.52
C VAL A 507 3.20 36.52 -16.36
N SER A 508 2.23 36.08 -17.16
CA SER A 508 1.60 34.76 -16.99
C SER A 508 2.48 33.61 -17.50
N GLY A 509 3.31 33.84 -18.51
CA GLY A 509 4.29 32.86 -18.96
C GLY A 509 5.40 32.63 -17.92
N ASN A 510 5.85 33.70 -17.25
CA ASN A 510 6.76 33.58 -16.11
C ASN A 510 6.08 32.89 -14.92
N MET A 511 4.81 33.22 -14.63
CA MET A 511 4.04 32.56 -13.58
C MET A 511 3.96 31.05 -13.79
N GLU A 512 3.78 30.62 -15.04
CA GLU A 512 3.78 29.22 -15.42
C GLU A 512 5.12 28.53 -15.11
N LYS A 513 6.23 29.13 -15.60
CA LYS A 513 7.58 28.54 -15.48
C LYS A 513 8.23 28.64 -14.11
N LEU A 514 7.96 29.72 -13.36
CA LEU A 514 8.60 29.98 -12.07
C LEU A 514 7.76 29.53 -10.88
N ILE A 515 6.44 29.36 -11.04
CA ILE A 515 5.53 29.05 -9.92
C ILE A 515 4.74 27.77 -10.20
N CYS A 516 4.00 27.67 -11.31
CA CYS A 516 3.09 26.53 -11.53
C CYS A 516 3.79 25.20 -11.80
N GLU A 517 4.74 25.15 -12.72
CA GLU A 517 5.50 23.93 -13.01
C GLU A 517 6.32 23.44 -11.78
N PRO A 518 7.03 24.31 -11.03
CA PRO A 518 7.71 23.92 -9.79
C PRO A 518 6.77 23.55 -8.65
N LEU A 519 5.53 24.08 -8.62
CA LEU A 519 4.51 23.71 -7.64
C LEU A 519 3.96 22.31 -7.94
N ALA A 520 3.62 22.02 -9.19
CA ALA A 520 3.17 20.68 -9.61
C ALA A 520 4.22 19.60 -9.36
N ASN A 521 5.48 19.88 -9.68
CA ASN A 521 6.62 18.97 -9.45
C ASN A 521 7.19 19.05 -8.02
N ARG A 522 6.54 19.80 -7.11
CA ARG A 522 6.91 19.96 -5.69
C ARG A 522 8.34 20.47 -5.46
N GLN A 523 8.97 21.06 -6.48
CA GLN A 523 10.31 21.66 -6.38
C GLN A 523 10.28 22.95 -5.56
N ILE A 524 9.16 23.67 -5.55
CA ILE A 524 8.97 24.88 -4.75
C ILE A 524 9.09 24.61 -3.25
N PHE A 525 8.64 23.44 -2.78
CA PHE A 525 8.77 23.05 -1.36
C PHE A 525 10.24 22.95 -0.96
N LYS A 526 11.11 22.47 -1.86
CA LYS A 526 12.56 22.41 -1.62
C LYS A 526 13.20 23.78 -1.41
N ILE A 527 12.60 24.87 -1.90
CA ILE A 527 13.06 26.24 -1.64
C ILE A 527 12.63 26.67 -0.24
N ILE A 528 11.35 26.50 0.10
CA ILE A 528 10.80 26.85 1.41
C ILE A 528 11.52 26.08 2.54
N ASP A 529 11.88 24.83 2.26
CA ASP A 529 12.61 23.95 3.17
C ASP A 529 14.12 24.24 3.24
N THR A 530 14.63 25.22 2.47
CA THR A 530 16.05 25.60 2.54
C THR A 530 16.34 26.32 3.85
N PRO A 531 17.38 25.91 4.61
CA PRO A 531 17.66 26.48 5.92
C PRO A 531 17.86 27.99 5.90
N PHE A 532 17.30 28.69 6.89
CA PHE A 532 17.39 30.15 7.10
C PHE A 532 16.86 31.01 5.94
N LEU A 533 16.16 30.42 4.96
CA LEU A 533 15.77 31.13 3.75
C LEU A 533 14.49 31.96 3.89
N VAL A 534 13.51 31.47 4.64
CA VAL A 534 12.23 32.19 4.83
C VAL A 534 12.30 33.15 6.01
N HIS A 535 13.11 32.83 7.02
CA HIS A 535 13.29 33.66 8.21
C HIS A 535 14.73 33.55 8.72
N PRO A 536 15.45 34.68 8.94
CA PRO A 536 16.87 34.66 9.29
C PRO A 536 17.16 34.01 10.65
N GLU A 537 16.20 34.08 11.58
CA GLU A 537 16.36 33.52 12.94
C GLU A 537 15.91 32.05 13.07
N LYS A 538 15.31 31.45 12.02
CA LYS A 538 14.77 30.08 12.09
C LYS A 538 15.44 29.22 11.03
N LYS A 539 16.21 28.21 11.48
CA LYS A 539 16.83 27.21 10.60
C LYS A 539 15.78 26.58 9.68
N ASN A 540 14.78 25.90 10.24
CA ASN A 540 13.67 25.33 9.49
C ASN A 540 12.38 26.14 9.73
N PHE A 541 11.74 26.62 8.66
CA PHE A 541 10.58 27.53 8.73
C PHE A 541 9.36 26.88 9.39
N LEU A 542 8.96 25.71 8.89
CA LEU A 542 7.76 25.00 9.32
C LEU A 542 7.79 24.62 10.82
N PRO A 543 8.81 23.91 11.34
CA PRO A 543 8.87 23.58 12.77
C PRO A 543 9.12 24.81 13.65
N GLY A 544 9.84 25.83 13.15
CA GLY A 544 10.00 27.10 13.84
C GLY A 544 8.69 27.91 13.94
N MET A 545 7.71 27.65 13.07
CA MET A 545 6.36 28.23 13.15
C MET A 545 5.42 27.39 14.01
N LEU A 546 5.38 26.07 13.79
CA LEU A 546 4.43 25.17 14.45
C LEU A 546 4.80 24.84 15.89
N PHE A 547 6.09 24.62 16.17
CA PHE A 547 6.57 24.12 17.47
C PHE A 547 7.43 25.13 18.23
N GLN A 548 7.67 26.32 17.65
CA GLN A 548 8.63 27.31 18.14
C GLN A 548 10.04 26.72 18.36
N ASN A 549 10.35 25.59 17.71
CA ASN A 549 11.64 24.91 17.79
C ASN A 549 12.20 24.70 16.37
N PRO A 550 13.12 25.56 15.90
CA PRO A 550 13.62 25.51 14.54
C PRO A 550 14.64 24.38 14.28
N ASN A 551 15.06 23.63 15.32
CA ASN A 551 16.09 22.59 15.22
C ASN A 551 15.54 21.22 14.80
N ILE A 552 14.23 21.06 14.69
CA ILE A 552 13.59 19.82 14.25
C ILE A 552 13.71 19.71 12.73
N ASP A 553 14.14 18.57 12.21
CA ASP A 553 14.31 18.33 10.77
C ASP A 553 12.98 17.96 10.08
N LEU A 554 11.95 18.79 10.29
CA LEU A 554 10.66 18.68 9.60
C LEU A 554 10.62 19.59 8.37
N THR A 555 10.32 19.00 7.21
CA THR A 555 10.20 19.72 5.94
C THR A 555 8.73 19.80 5.49
N LEU A 556 8.35 20.87 4.79
CA LEU A 556 7.04 21.03 4.17
C LEU A 556 6.81 19.96 3.11
N GLY A 557 7.86 19.65 2.32
CA GLY A 557 7.81 18.57 1.34
C GLY A 557 7.50 17.20 1.95
N SER A 558 8.14 16.83 3.06
CA SER A 558 7.85 15.57 3.75
C SER A 558 6.45 15.56 4.36
N MET A 559 6.05 16.64 5.05
CA MET A 559 4.72 16.75 5.64
C MET A 559 3.62 16.61 4.58
N TYR A 560 3.78 17.32 3.45
CA TYR A 560 2.84 17.24 2.33
C TYR A 560 2.76 15.81 1.79
N ARG A 561 3.89 15.13 1.57
CA ARG A 561 3.91 13.76 1.04
C ARG A 561 3.21 12.77 1.97
N GLU A 562 3.52 12.81 3.25
CA GLU A 562 2.88 11.93 4.24
C GLU A 562 1.37 12.20 4.34
N CYS A 563 0.93 13.46 4.24
CA CYS A 563 -0.49 13.79 4.17
C CYS A 563 -1.15 13.40 2.85
N TYR A 564 -0.43 13.47 1.74
CA TYR A 564 -0.90 13.00 0.44
C TYR A 564 -1.16 11.49 0.45
N ASP A 565 -0.29 10.72 1.10
CA ASP A 565 -0.45 9.27 1.30
C ASP A 565 -1.49 8.91 2.39
N ASN A 566 -2.19 9.93 2.92
CA ASN A 566 -3.24 9.80 3.93
C ASN A 566 -2.75 9.23 5.29
N ASN A 567 -1.46 9.43 5.63
CA ASN A 567 -0.94 9.06 6.94
C ASN A 567 -1.49 9.99 8.05
N GLY A 568 -1.39 9.52 9.29
CA GLY A 568 -1.82 10.28 10.47
C GLY A 568 -0.93 11.51 10.70
N LEU A 569 -1.53 12.60 11.20
CA LEU A 569 -0.83 13.87 11.44
C LEU A 569 0.39 13.68 12.38
N TYR A 570 0.32 12.74 13.33
CA TYR A 570 1.43 12.43 14.23
C TYR A 570 2.69 11.99 13.50
N HIS A 571 2.54 11.16 12.46
CA HIS A 571 3.65 10.73 11.60
C HIS A 571 4.10 11.86 10.66
N ALA A 572 3.15 12.52 10.00
CA ALA A 572 3.45 13.58 9.02
C ALA A 572 4.20 14.77 9.63
N LEU A 573 3.93 15.11 10.89
CA LEU A 573 4.62 16.17 11.64
C LEU A 573 5.83 15.67 12.44
N GLN A 574 6.16 14.38 12.38
CA GLN A 574 7.23 13.75 13.17
C GLN A 574 7.13 14.08 14.66
N LEU A 575 5.92 14.05 15.21
CA LEU A 575 5.66 14.41 16.61
C LEU A 575 6.33 13.45 17.60
N GLU A 576 6.80 12.28 17.15
CA GLU A 576 7.62 11.36 17.95
C GLU A 576 8.91 11.98 18.50
N THR A 577 9.46 12.99 17.81
CA THR A 577 10.67 13.72 18.24
C THR A 577 10.42 14.60 19.46
N MET A 578 9.18 15.07 19.63
CA MET A 578 8.77 15.92 20.77
C MET A 578 8.01 15.12 21.82
N PHE A 579 7.21 14.14 21.39
CA PHE A 579 6.29 13.38 22.21
C PHE A 579 6.44 11.89 21.92
N ASN A 580 7.42 11.26 22.56
CA ASN A 580 7.65 9.83 22.40
C ASN A 580 6.65 9.01 23.25
N ILE A 581 5.58 8.58 22.59
CA ILE A 581 4.50 7.79 23.22
C ILE A 581 5.03 6.46 23.73
N ASN A 582 5.97 5.82 23.03
CA ASN A 582 6.59 4.59 23.50
C ASN A 582 7.35 4.80 24.81
N SER A 583 8.09 5.90 24.94
CA SER A 583 8.81 6.22 26.18
C SER A 583 7.84 6.49 27.33
N PHE A 584 6.76 7.22 27.05
CA PHE A 584 5.74 7.50 28.07
C PHE A 584 5.02 6.22 28.50
N LEU A 585 4.44 5.47 27.55
CA LEU A 585 3.71 4.24 27.85
C LEU A 585 4.61 3.18 28.48
N ASN A 586 5.87 3.06 28.07
CA ASN A 586 6.78 2.15 28.75
C ASN A 586 7.04 2.57 30.21
N ARG A 587 7.22 3.86 30.49
CA ARG A 587 7.45 4.32 31.86
C ARG A 587 6.21 4.17 32.75
N THR A 588 5.05 4.47 32.20
CA THR A 588 3.78 4.51 32.93
C THR A 588 3.22 3.10 33.13
N VAL A 589 3.24 2.26 32.10
CA VAL A 589 2.64 0.92 32.14
C VAL A 589 3.58 -0.11 32.79
N TYR A 590 4.90 0.04 32.67
CA TYR A 590 5.88 -0.80 33.39
C TYR A 590 6.28 -0.20 34.73
N ASN A 591 5.34 -0.20 35.67
CA ASN A 591 5.65 0.22 37.04
C ASN A 591 6.46 -0.86 37.79
N LYS A 592 7.60 -0.49 38.37
CA LYS A 592 8.43 -1.35 39.24
C LYS A 592 7.66 -1.92 40.44
N ASP A 593 6.66 -1.21 40.93
CA ASP A 593 5.82 -1.66 42.04
C ASP A 593 4.92 -2.84 41.63
N LEU A 594 4.48 -2.88 40.37
CA LEU A 594 3.70 -3.99 39.83
C LEU A 594 4.60 -5.23 39.67
N ALA A 595 5.82 -5.05 39.17
CA ALA A 595 6.82 -6.11 39.06
C ALA A 595 7.18 -6.72 40.43
N LYS A 596 7.37 -5.90 41.47
CA LYS A 596 7.64 -6.39 42.84
C LYS A 596 6.50 -7.22 43.42
N LEU A 597 5.26 -6.86 43.12
CA LEU A 597 4.09 -7.60 43.60
C LEU A 597 4.03 -8.99 42.92
N PHE A 598 4.41 -9.06 41.64
CA PHE A 598 4.54 -10.30 40.89
C PHE A 598 5.74 -11.18 41.28
N GLU A 599 6.84 -10.64 41.77
CA GLU A 599 7.97 -11.42 42.31
C GLU A 599 7.64 -12.12 43.64
N SER A 600 6.53 -11.74 44.29
CA SER A 600 6.13 -12.31 45.59
C SER A 600 5.47 -13.69 45.51
N VAL A 601 5.16 -14.18 44.30
CA VAL A 601 4.54 -15.50 44.10
C VAL A 601 5.53 -16.62 44.44
N LYS A 602 5.27 -17.33 45.54
CA LYS A 602 5.99 -18.55 45.92
C LYS A 602 4.98 -19.68 46.08
N VAL A 603 5.02 -20.65 45.18
CA VAL A 603 4.21 -21.87 45.24
C VAL A 603 5.15 -23.01 45.61
N ASP A 604 4.77 -23.79 46.62
CA ASP A 604 5.49 -24.97 47.09
C ASP A 604 4.64 -26.22 46.81
N LEU A 605 5.21 -27.20 46.11
CA LEU A 605 4.53 -28.43 45.69
C LEU A 605 4.93 -29.65 46.54
N LYS A 606 5.66 -29.46 47.64
CA LYS A 606 6.17 -30.54 48.50
C LYS A 606 5.11 -31.46 49.09
N ASP A 607 3.85 -31.02 49.15
CA ASP A 607 2.75 -31.81 49.72
C ASP A 607 2.21 -32.89 48.74
N ILE A 608 2.75 -32.99 47.52
CA ILE A 608 2.35 -33.98 46.52
C ILE A 608 3.21 -35.25 46.67
N THR A 609 2.59 -36.33 47.17
CA THR A 609 3.15 -37.68 47.16
C THR A 609 2.53 -38.50 46.03
N LEU A 610 3.37 -39.05 45.14
CA LEU A 610 2.92 -39.81 43.97
C LEU A 610 2.68 -41.29 44.30
N LEU A 611 3.53 -41.88 45.13
CA LEU A 611 3.35 -43.24 45.63
C LEU A 611 3.57 -43.25 47.13
N GLU A 612 2.63 -43.81 47.90
CA GLU A 612 2.82 -43.98 49.34
C GLU A 612 3.85 -45.08 49.64
N GLN A 613 4.49 -45.05 50.82
CA GLN A 613 5.46 -46.09 51.22
C GLN A 613 4.89 -47.50 51.14
N ALA A 614 3.61 -47.67 51.49
CA ALA A 614 2.90 -48.94 51.37
C ALA A 614 2.87 -49.47 49.92
N GLY A 615 2.77 -48.58 48.92
CA GLY A 615 2.83 -48.97 47.50
C GLY A 615 4.24 -49.37 47.06
N ARG A 616 5.27 -48.66 47.55
CA ARG A 616 6.69 -49.01 47.32
C ARG A 616 7.03 -50.37 47.88
N ASP A 617 6.66 -50.61 49.13
CA ASP A 617 6.89 -51.87 49.81
C ASP A 617 6.15 -53.00 49.10
N ASN A 618 4.91 -52.75 48.61
CA ASN A 618 4.16 -53.76 47.86
C ASN A 618 4.83 -54.16 46.54
N LEU A 619 5.38 -53.19 45.79
CA LEU A 619 6.15 -53.44 44.57
C LEU A 619 7.44 -54.23 44.86
N MET A 620 8.18 -53.84 45.90
CA MET A 620 9.39 -54.55 46.32
C MET A 620 9.10 -55.98 46.78
N ASN A 621 8.01 -56.17 47.54
CA ASN A 621 7.56 -57.49 47.97
C ASN A 621 7.09 -58.35 46.80
N PHE A 622 6.55 -57.74 45.73
CA PHE A 622 6.23 -58.46 44.49
C PHE A 622 7.48 -58.95 43.77
N ALA A 623 8.48 -58.08 43.58
CA ALA A 623 9.77 -58.46 42.98
C ALA A 623 10.47 -59.57 43.78
N ASN A 624 10.33 -59.54 45.11
CA ASN A 624 10.94 -60.51 46.03
C ASN A 624 9.99 -61.65 46.46
N SER A 625 8.87 -61.85 45.75
CA SER A 625 7.87 -62.87 46.10
C SER A 625 8.37 -64.32 45.95
N GLY A 626 9.54 -64.51 45.33
CA GLY A 626 10.16 -65.81 45.11
C GLY A 626 9.81 -66.45 43.76
N ILE A 627 9.08 -65.76 42.88
CA ILE A 627 8.75 -66.24 41.53
C ILE A 627 10.04 -66.53 40.73
N GLY A 628 11.05 -65.65 40.82
CA GLY A 628 12.34 -65.83 40.12
C GLY A 628 13.23 -66.93 40.69
N GLN A 629 12.83 -67.54 41.81
CA GLN A 629 13.56 -68.63 42.46
C GLN A 629 12.93 -70.00 42.16
N ILE A 630 11.88 -70.05 41.33
CA ILE A 630 11.28 -71.30 40.87
C ILE A 630 12.26 -72.02 39.95
N ASP A 631 12.46 -73.32 40.18
CA ASP A 631 13.28 -74.17 39.31
C ASP A 631 12.54 -74.49 37.99
N TYR A 632 12.47 -73.50 37.10
CA TYR A 632 11.83 -73.62 35.80
C TYR A 632 12.47 -74.71 34.93
N ALA A 633 13.76 -74.99 35.13
CA ALA A 633 14.47 -76.04 34.41
C ALA A 633 13.95 -77.44 34.80
N ALA A 634 13.71 -77.69 36.10
CA ALA A 634 13.09 -78.92 36.56
C ALA A 634 11.68 -79.10 36.00
N PHE A 635 10.84 -78.05 36.01
CA PHE A 635 9.51 -78.09 35.41
C PHE A 635 9.55 -78.41 33.90
N LEU A 636 10.38 -77.70 33.13
CA LEU A 636 10.50 -77.93 31.69
C LEU A 636 11.13 -79.29 31.37
N SER A 637 12.01 -79.82 32.22
CA SER A 637 12.61 -81.14 32.03
C SER A 637 11.59 -82.28 32.13
N GLU A 638 10.57 -82.13 32.96
CA GLU A 638 9.53 -83.15 33.15
C GLU A 638 8.39 -83.00 32.14
N VAL A 639 7.94 -81.77 31.88
CA VAL A 639 6.83 -81.48 30.94
C VAL A 639 7.19 -81.78 29.48
N ASN A 640 8.47 -81.69 29.12
CA ASN A 640 8.92 -82.00 27.76
C ASN A 640 9.20 -83.51 27.52
N LYS A 641 9.00 -84.38 28.52
CA LYS A 641 9.01 -85.84 28.30
C LYS A 641 7.71 -86.25 27.62
N GLY A 642 7.78 -87.19 26.67
CA GLY A 642 6.57 -87.78 26.08
C GLY A 642 5.69 -88.40 27.17
N VAL A 643 4.36 -88.38 27.00
CA VAL A 643 3.41 -88.91 28.02
C VAL A 643 3.57 -90.42 28.18
N THR A 644 3.86 -91.12 27.08
CA THR A 644 4.03 -92.57 27.03
C THR A 644 5.47 -92.92 26.64
N LEU A 645 5.96 -94.09 27.08
CA LEU A 645 7.30 -94.59 26.74
C LEU A 645 7.42 -95.05 25.28
N VAL A 646 6.30 -95.41 24.65
CA VAL A 646 6.21 -95.93 23.28
C VAL A 646 5.02 -95.28 22.59
N ASP A 647 5.15 -94.99 21.29
CA ASP A 647 4.04 -94.48 20.49
C ASP A 647 2.90 -95.51 20.44
N LEU A 648 1.80 -95.20 21.14
CA LEU A 648 0.67 -96.09 21.28
C LEU A 648 0.03 -96.42 19.93
N LEU A 649 0.06 -95.49 18.95
CA LEU A 649 -0.53 -95.73 17.63
C LEU A 649 0.32 -96.70 16.79
N SER A 650 1.65 -96.55 16.79
CA SER A 650 2.56 -97.53 16.20
C SER A 650 2.41 -98.89 16.86
N PHE A 651 2.30 -98.93 18.19
CA PHE A 651 2.10 -100.18 18.92
C PHE A 651 0.75 -100.85 18.59
N CYS A 652 -0.32 -100.07 18.42
CA CYS A 652 -1.60 -100.59 17.92
C CYS A 652 -1.48 -101.15 16.50
N ALA A 653 -0.76 -100.47 15.60
CA ALA A 653 -0.57 -100.92 14.24
C ALA A 653 0.23 -102.24 14.20
N ASP A 654 1.29 -102.36 15.00
CA ASP A 654 2.07 -103.60 15.13
C ASP A 654 1.21 -104.75 15.66
N LEU A 655 0.32 -104.48 16.63
CA LEU A 655 -0.63 -105.48 17.16
C LEU A 655 -1.66 -105.91 16.11
N GLU A 656 -2.14 -104.98 15.29
CA GLU A 656 -3.10 -105.25 14.21
C GLU A 656 -2.43 -106.04 13.07
N ASP A 657 -1.21 -105.68 12.67
CA ASP A 657 -0.41 -106.39 11.65
C ASP A 657 -0.08 -107.82 12.10
N GLN A 658 0.24 -108.02 13.38
CA GLN A 658 0.40 -109.36 13.94
C GLN A 658 -0.93 -110.13 13.98
N ALA A 659 -2.05 -109.45 14.25
CA ALA A 659 -3.37 -110.08 14.23
C ALA A 659 -3.77 -110.50 12.82
N ASP A 660 -3.47 -109.72 11.78
CA ASP A 660 -3.79 -110.02 10.38
C ASP A 660 -3.05 -111.25 9.83
N GLN A 661 -1.90 -111.59 10.41
CA GLN A 661 -1.15 -112.81 10.07
C GLN A 661 -1.72 -114.08 10.71
N LEU A 662 -2.69 -113.96 11.64
CA LEU A 662 -3.29 -115.10 12.34
C LEU A 662 -4.53 -115.62 11.58
N PRO A 663 -4.81 -116.95 11.65
CA PRO A 663 -6.05 -117.50 11.10
C PRO A 663 -7.27 -116.96 11.85
N ARG A 664 -8.34 -116.67 11.11
CA ARG A 664 -9.54 -116.03 11.66
C ARG A 664 -10.10 -116.78 12.87
N GLY A 665 -10.21 -116.09 14.01
CA GLY A 665 -10.64 -116.70 15.26
C GLY A 665 -10.68 -115.72 16.45
N ALA A 666 -10.93 -116.26 17.64
CA ALA A 666 -11.08 -115.46 18.86
C ALA A 666 -9.82 -114.66 19.24
N LEU A 667 -8.62 -115.18 18.90
CA LEU A 667 -7.35 -114.52 19.24
C LEU A 667 -7.07 -113.29 18.37
N GLU A 668 -7.31 -113.37 17.05
CA GLU A 668 -7.24 -112.21 16.14
C GLU A 668 -8.17 -111.08 16.62
N ASN A 669 -9.44 -111.40 16.88
CA ASN A 669 -10.43 -110.43 17.32
C ASN A 669 -10.08 -109.82 18.69
N ALA A 670 -9.49 -110.60 19.60
CA ALA A 670 -9.03 -110.08 20.89
C ALA A 670 -7.87 -109.08 20.72
N LEU A 671 -6.87 -109.39 19.87
CA LEU A 671 -5.75 -108.49 19.58
C LEU A 671 -6.23 -107.17 18.95
N LYS A 672 -7.10 -107.24 17.93
CA LYS A 672 -7.72 -106.04 17.32
C LYS A 672 -8.58 -105.26 18.31
N GLY A 673 -9.30 -105.94 19.21
CA GLY A 673 -10.07 -105.30 20.29
C GLY A 673 -9.18 -104.55 21.30
N HIS A 674 -8.00 -105.09 21.62
CA HIS A 674 -7.01 -104.41 22.48
C HIS A 674 -6.38 -103.22 21.76
N ALA A 675 -6.00 -103.36 20.49
CA ALA A 675 -5.49 -102.25 19.68
C ALA A 675 -6.52 -101.10 19.58
N SER A 676 -7.81 -101.42 19.39
CA SER A 676 -8.90 -100.44 19.41
C SER A 676 -9.04 -99.73 20.77
N SER A 677 -8.98 -100.49 21.88
CA SER A 677 -9.04 -99.91 23.24
C SER A 677 -7.86 -98.98 23.53
N ILE A 678 -6.65 -99.35 23.09
CA ILE A 678 -5.46 -98.51 23.22
C ILE A 678 -5.58 -97.24 22.35
N ARG A 679 -6.15 -97.33 21.14
CA ARG A 679 -6.47 -96.15 20.30
C ARG A 679 -7.44 -95.20 21.00
N THR A 680 -8.45 -95.74 21.67
CA THR A 680 -9.39 -94.94 22.47
C THR A 680 -8.68 -94.26 23.64
N ILE A 681 -7.80 -94.95 24.37
CA ILE A 681 -6.98 -94.35 25.44
C ILE A 681 -6.06 -93.25 24.89
N HIS A 682 -5.40 -93.48 23.75
CA HIS A 682 -4.56 -92.47 23.12
C HIS A 682 -5.38 -91.21 22.75
N ARG A 683 -6.55 -91.39 22.13
CA ARG A 683 -7.40 -90.28 21.69
C ARG A 683 -8.08 -89.53 22.84
N GLU A 684 -8.61 -90.25 23.83
CA GLU A 684 -9.40 -89.66 24.91
C GLU A 684 -8.56 -89.19 26.10
N GLN A 685 -7.37 -89.76 26.31
CA GLN A 685 -6.54 -89.44 27.49
C GLN A 685 -5.17 -88.87 27.13
N VAL A 686 -4.47 -89.44 26.14
CA VAL A 686 -3.09 -89.00 25.83
C VAL A 686 -3.06 -87.69 25.05
N VAL A 687 -3.84 -87.56 23.98
CA VAL A 687 -3.88 -86.33 23.15
C VAL A 687 -4.28 -85.07 23.96
N PRO A 688 -5.35 -85.10 24.79
CA PRO A 688 -5.68 -83.94 25.62
C PRO A 688 -4.59 -83.61 26.65
N LEU A 689 -3.91 -84.64 27.19
CA LEU A 689 -2.82 -84.45 28.15
C LEU A 689 -1.58 -83.85 27.46
N GLU A 690 -1.23 -84.29 26.26
CA GLU A 690 -0.15 -83.69 25.46
C GLU A 690 -0.42 -82.23 25.11
N GLN A 691 -1.66 -81.91 24.73
CA GLN A 691 -2.06 -80.53 24.44
C GLN A 691 -2.00 -79.63 25.70
N ALA A 692 -2.45 -80.15 26.85
CA ALA A 692 -2.33 -79.46 28.13
C ALA A 692 -0.87 -79.24 28.55
N MET A 693 0.01 -80.23 28.34
CA MET A 693 1.44 -80.14 28.64
C MET A 693 2.17 -79.16 27.71
N SER A 694 1.83 -79.13 26.42
CA SER A 694 2.35 -78.14 25.47
C SER A 694 1.98 -76.71 25.90
N THR A 695 0.71 -76.51 26.30
CA THR A 695 0.21 -75.23 26.81
C THR A 695 0.93 -74.85 28.10
N LEU A 696 1.11 -75.80 29.02
CA LEU A 696 1.85 -75.61 30.26
C LEU A 696 3.32 -75.25 30.01
N SER A 697 4.01 -75.91 29.08
CA SER A 697 5.38 -75.61 28.68
C SER A 697 5.53 -74.18 28.13
N GLN A 698 4.58 -73.73 27.30
CA GLN A 698 4.54 -72.36 26.80
C GLN A 698 4.31 -71.34 27.93
N SER A 699 3.36 -71.61 28.83
CA SER A 699 3.08 -70.77 30.00
C SER A 699 4.26 -70.70 30.96
N ILE A 700 4.98 -71.79 31.19
CA ILE A 700 6.20 -71.84 32.02
C ILE A 700 7.32 -71.00 31.39
N LYS A 701 7.57 -71.13 30.08
CA LYS A 701 8.58 -70.32 29.38
C LYS A 701 8.25 -68.82 29.42
N LEU A 702 6.97 -68.46 29.27
CA LEU A 702 6.50 -67.09 29.39
C LEU A 702 6.67 -66.56 30.82
N LEU A 703 6.32 -67.36 31.82
CA LEU A 703 6.47 -67.01 33.23
C LEU A 703 7.95 -66.84 33.62
N GLN A 704 8.84 -67.73 33.17
CA GLN A 704 10.29 -67.64 33.38
C GLN A 704 10.83 -66.31 32.85
N LYS A 705 10.56 -66.00 31.57
CA LYS A 705 10.99 -64.74 30.95
C LYS A 705 10.45 -63.51 31.70
N THR A 706 9.18 -63.57 32.11
CA THR A 706 8.54 -62.46 32.82
C THR A 706 9.12 -62.28 34.23
N SER A 707 9.45 -63.38 34.89
CA SER A 707 10.01 -63.40 36.24
C SER A 707 11.45 -62.89 36.29
N ASP A 708 12.28 -63.25 35.31
CA ASP A 708 13.68 -62.80 35.24
C ASP A 708 13.78 -61.27 35.07
N ASP A 709 12.86 -60.71 34.27
CA ASP A 709 12.77 -59.27 34.04
C ASP A 709 12.12 -58.50 35.21
N LEU A 710 11.41 -59.18 36.12
CA LEU A 710 10.51 -58.54 37.08
C LEU A 710 11.24 -57.62 38.07
N PRO A 711 12.34 -58.05 38.74
CA PRO A 711 13.06 -57.17 39.66
C PRO A 711 13.56 -55.90 38.97
N VAL A 712 14.14 -56.03 37.78
CA VAL A 712 14.65 -54.90 36.99
C VAL A 712 13.51 -53.93 36.62
N LYS A 713 12.36 -54.44 36.18
CA LYS A 713 11.18 -53.61 35.87
C LYS A 713 10.66 -52.87 37.09
N VAL A 714 10.57 -53.54 38.24
CA VAL A 714 10.14 -52.91 39.50
C VAL A 714 11.12 -51.82 39.96
N THR A 715 12.43 -52.08 39.90
CA THR A 715 13.45 -51.08 40.25
C THR A 715 13.41 -49.87 39.33
N ASN A 716 13.21 -50.08 38.02
CA ASN A 716 13.05 -48.98 37.07
C ASN A 716 11.79 -48.14 37.33
N ILE A 717 10.67 -48.78 37.70
CA ILE A 717 9.44 -48.07 38.07
C ILE A 717 9.66 -47.24 39.35
N LEU A 718 10.24 -47.82 40.39
CA LEU A 718 10.53 -47.11 41.63
C LEU A 718 11.50 -45.95 41.39
N SER A 719 12.55 -46.16 40.59
CA SER A 719 13.48 -45.09 40.21
C SER A 719 12.81 -43.97 39.41
N ALA A 720 11.86 -44.29 38.52
CA ALA A 720 11.11 -43.29 37.75
C ALA A 720 10.16 -42.49 38.66
N ILE A 721 9.50 -43.14 39.62
CA ILE A 721 8.66 -42.48 40.61
C ILE A 721 9.50 -41.60 41.54
N ASP A 722 10.63 -42.09 42.02
CA ASP A 722 11.53 -41.33 42.89
C ASP A 722 12.15 -40.14 42.13
N ALA A 723 12.48 -40.30 40.84
CA ALA A 723 12.89 -39.18 40.00
C ALA A 723 11.77 -38.15 39.82
N ALA A 724 10.53 -38.58 39.61
CA ALA A 724 9.36 -37.70 39.50
C ALA A 724 9.07 -36.97 40.83
N GLU A 725 9.11 -37.65 41.97
CA GLU A 725 8.97 -37.03 43.30
C GLU A 725 10.14 -36.10 43.61
N TYR A 726 11.37 -36.45 43.25
CA TYR A 726 12.54 -35.58 43.39
C TYR A 726 12.38 -34.30 42.57
N LEU A 727 11.87 -34.40 41.33
CA LEU A 727 11.55 -33.25 40.51
C LEU A 727 10.48 -32.35 41.16
N ILE A 728 9.44 -32.95 41.76
CA ILE A 728 8.38 -32.21 42.47
C ILE A 728 8.93 -31.53 43.74
N VAL A 729 9.80 -32.20 44.51
CA VAL A 729 10.27 -31.68 45.80
C VAL A 729 11.38 -30.63 45.63
N HIS A 730 12.31 -30.84 44.70
CA HIS A 730 13.52 -30.01 44.57
C HIS A 730 13.50 -29.09 43.35
N ASN A 731 13.00 -29.55 42.20
CA ASN A 731 13.03 -28.77 40.95
C ASN A 731 11.72 -28.04 40.66
N ALA A 732 10.61 -28.37 41.32
CA ALA A 732 9.35 -27.67 41.13
C ALA A 732 9.48 -26.19 41.47
N SER A 733 10.33 -25.80 42.43
CA SER A 733 10.57 -24.39 42.72
C SER A 733 11.11 -23.65 41.50
N PHE A 734 11.97 -24.29 40.69
CA PHE A 734 12.45 -23.73 39.43
C PHE A 734 11.34 -23.68 38.37
N VAL A 735 10.56 -24.76 38.20
CA VAL A 735 9.45 -24.83 37.23
C VAL A 735 8.38 -23.79 37.57
N VAL A 736 7.96 -23.70 38.84
CA VAL A 736 7.05 -22.69 39.38
C VAL A 736 7.59 -21.30 39.09
N LYS A 737 8.86 -21.02 39.41
CA LYS A 737 9.47 -19.70 39.16
C LYS A 737 9.50 -19.39 37.66
N GLN A 738 9.78 -20.37 36.82
CA GLN A 738 9.80 -20.22 35.36
C GLN A 738 8.41 -19.96 34.78
N GLU A 739 7.41 -20.76 35.15
CA GLU A 739 6.04 -20.59 34.66
C GLU A 739 5.38 -19.33 35.23
N THR A 740 5.72 -18.95 36.48
CA THR A 740 5.32 -17.65 37.04
C THR A 740 5.92 -16.53 36.19
N LYS A 741 7.22 -16.58 35.86
CA LYS A 741 7.85 -15.59 35.00
C LYS A 741 7.20 -15.52 33.62
N ASN A 742 6.89 -16.66 33.01
CA ASN A 742 6.19 -16.73 31.72
C ASN A 742 4.80 -16.10 31.80
N PHE A 743 4.04 -16.40 32.86
CA PHE A 743 2.73 -15.81 33.11
C PHE A 743 2.82 -14.28 33.25
N MET A 744 3.80 -13.77 33.99
CA MET A 744 4.02 -12.32 34.11
C MET A 744 4.40 -11.67 32.80
N GLN A 745 5.22 -12.34 31.97
CA GLN A 745 5.52 -11.87 30.62
C GLN A 745 4.29 -11.87 29.71
N SER A 746 3.34 -12.80 29.89
CA SER A 746 2.05 -12.75 29.19
C SER A 746 1.20 -11.55 29.59
N LEU A 747 1.14 -11.23 30.89
CA LEU A 747 0.45 -10.02 31.38
C LEU A 747 1.07 -8.73 30.84
N GLU A 748 2.41 -8.65 30.84
CA GLU A 748 3.15 -7.56 30.20
C GLU A 748 2.89 -7.50 28.69
N GLY A 749 2.71 -8.65 28.04
CA GLY A 749 2.40 -8.77 26.62
C GLY A 749 1.10 -8.08 26.23
N TYR A 750 0.06 -8.13 27.05
CA TYR A 750 -1.20 -7.41 26.80
C TYR A 750 -1.00 -5.90 26.72
N PHE A 751 -0.18 -5.35 27.62
CA PHE A 751 0.18 -3.94 27.57
C PHE A 751 1.06 -3.61 26.36
N LYS A 752 2.03 -4.47 25.98
CA LYS A 752 2.79 -4.28 24.73
C LYS A 752 1.89 -4.21 23.52
N GLN A 753 0.91 -5.12 23.42
CA GLN A 753 -0.08 -5.11 22.35
C GLN A 753 -0.84 -3.78 22.31
N TYR A 754 -1.32 -3.27 23.45
CA TYR A 754 -1.97 -1.96 23.53
C TYR A 754 -1.04 -0.83 23.07
N THR A 755 0.20 -0.76 23.59
CA THR A 755 1.15 0.30 23.21
C THR A 755 1.53 0.27 21.73
N GLY A 756 1.71 -0.94 21.17
CA GLY A 756 2.02 -1.15 19.76
C GLY A 756 0.85 -0.75 18.86
N TRP A 757 -0.37 -1.14 19.24
CA TRP A 757 -1.59 -0.71 18.57
C TRP A 757 -1.76 0.80 18.61
N VAL A 758 -1.65 1.45 19.78
CA VAL A 758 -1.72 2.92 19.92
C VAL A 758 -0.70 3.62 19.01
N LYS A 759 0.55 3.13 18.97
CA LYS A 759 1.58 3.70 18.09
C LYS A 759 1.17 3.59 16.62
N SER A 760 0.75 2.40 16.18
CA SER A 760 0.34 2.15 14.79
C SER A 760 -0.88 2.98 14.39
N SER A 761 -1.88 3.05 15.26
CA SER A 761 -3.08 3.85 15.04
C SER A 761 -2.77 5.33 14.98
N LEU A 762 -1.87 5.86 15.83
CA LEU A 762 -1.47 7.27 15.75
C LEU A 762 -0.67 7.61 14.50
N THR A 763 0.13 6.68 13.98
CA THR A 763 0.90 6.91 12.76
C THR A 763 0.05 6.88 11.49
N SER A 764 -1.04 6.10 11.46
CA SER A 764 -1.75 5.79 10.21
C SER A 764 -3.26 6.07 10.22
N GLU A 765 -3.93 5.98 11.37
CA GLU A 765 -5.40 5.98 11.43
C GLU A 765 -5.98 7.22 12.13
N VAL A 766 -5.27 7.77 13.12
CA VAL A 766 -5.69 8.96 13.87
C VAL A 766 -5.26 10.22 13.14
N ALA A 767 -6.18 11.18 13.03
CA ALA A 767 -5.98 12.47 12.40
C ALA A 767 -5.33 12.34 11.02
N GLN A 768 -5.89 11.48 10.16
CA GLN A 768 -5.47 11.35 8.77
C GLN A 768 -5.47 12.72 8.08
N CYS A 769 -4.30 13.16 7.60
CA CYS A 769 -4.09 14.56 7.23
C CYS A 769 -4.28 14.90 5.74
N LYS A 770 -4.97 14.02 4.99
CA LYS A 770 -5.35 14.26 3.58
C LYS A 770 -6.04 15.60 3.29
N PRO A 771 -6.89 16.16 4.18
CA PRO A 771 -7.47 17.50 3.96
C PRO A 771 -6.41 18.60 3.80
N ILE A 772 -5.24 18.45 4.44
CA ILE A 772 -4.15 19.42 4.34
C ILE A 772 -3.50 19.36 2.94
N SER A 773 -3.21 18.16 2.43
CA SER A 773 -2.67 18.02 1.07
C SER A 773 -3.69 18.43 0.01
N ASN A 774 -4.96 18.06 0.18
CA ASN A 774 -6.05 18.43 -0.73
C ASN A 774 -6.22 19.95 -0.84
N MET A 775 -6.00 20.69 0.25
CA MET A 775 -6.04 22.15 0.24
C MET A 775 -4.92 22.73 -0.64
N VAL A 776 -3.69 22.19 -0.51
CA VAL A 776 -2.54 22.61 -1.32
C VAL A 776 -2.78 22.29 -2.80
N ASP A 777 -3.26 21.09 -3.11
CA ASP A 777 -3.57 20.67 -4.48
C ASP A 777 -4.72 21.50 -5.07
N SER A 778 -5.73 21.86 -4.27
CA SER A 778 -6.82 22.72 -4.72
C SER A 778 -6.35 24.14 -5.01
N MET A 779 -5.39 24.67 -4.26
CA MET A 779 -4.77 25.97 -4.54
C MET A 779 -3.98 25.95 -5.84
N GLU A 780 -3.23 24.88 -6.09
CA GLU A 780 -2.52 24.66 -7.35
C GLU A 780 -3.50 24.59 -8.52
N ILE A 781 -4.55 23.77 -8.43
CA ILE A 781 -5.57 23.61 -9.48
C ILE A 781 -6.24 24.96 -9.81
N VAL A 782 -6.65 25.71 -8.78
CA VAL A 782 -7.33 27.00 -8.97
C VAL A 782 -6.38 28.05 -9.55
N GLY A 783 -5.15 28.15 -9.01
CA GLY A 783 -4.19 29.15 -9.44
C GLY A 783 -3.62 28.85 -10.82
N CYS A 784 -3.12 27.64 -11.01
CA CYS A 784 -2.38 27.25 -12.20
C CYS A 784 -3.31 26.76 -13.32
N SER A 785 -4.11 25.72 -13.05
CA SER A 785 -4.92 25.09 -14.09
C SER A 785 -6.14 25.90 -14.53
N PHE A 786 -6.79 26.63 -13.62
CA PHE A 786 -7.97 27.42 -14.00
C PHE A 786 -7.58 28.80 -14.52
N ILE A 787 -6.65 29.49 -13.85
CA ILE A 787 -6.33 30.88 -14.15
C ILE A 787 -5.12 30.97 -15.09
N VAL A 788 -3.94 30.49 -14.69
CA VAL A 788 -2.70 30.69 -15.46
C VAL A 788 -2.78 30.03 -16.84
N ASP A 789 -3.23 28.78 -16.95
CA ASP A 789 -3.38 28.09 -18.24
C ASP A 789 -4.36 28.80 -19.18
N SER A 790 -5.47 29.30 -18.63
CA SER A 790 -6.46 30.05 -19.40
C SER A 790 -5.93 31.41 -19.83
N VAL A 791 -5.25 32.17 -18.96
CA VAL A 791 -4.62 33.45 -19.34
C VAL A 791 -3.53 33.23 -20.38
N ASN A 792 -2.76 32.15 -20.24
CA ASN A 792 -1.74 31.77 -21.19
C ASN A 792 -2.31 31.46 -22.58
N THR A 793 -3.41 30.71 -22.60
CA THR A 793 -4.14 30.41 -23.83
C THR A 793 -4.78 31.65 -24.45
N PHE A 794 -5.27 32.57 -23.62
CA PHE A 794 -5.88 33.82 -24.07
C PHE A 794 -4.87 34.69 -24.83
N TRP A 795 -3.71 35.00 -24.23
CA TRP A 795 -2.72 35.84 -24.91
C TRP A 795 -2.09 35.11 -26.10
N PHE A 796 -1.97 33.78 -26.07
CA PHE A 796 -1.44 32.99 -27.18
C PHE A 796 -2.35 33.09 -28.42
N GLY A 797 -3.66 32.89 -28.25
CA GLY A 797 -4.64 33.08 -29.33
C GLY A 797 -4.66 34.52 -29.85
N LEU A 798 -4.65 35.50 -28.94
CA LEU A 798 -4.62 36.92 -29.28
C LEU A 798 -3.32 37.34 -30.00
N GLY A 799 -2.18 36.82 -29.57
CA GLY A 799 -0.87 37.05 -30.17
C GLY A 799 -0.79 36.49 -31.59
N GLY A 800 -1.31 35.29 -31.81
CA GLY A 800 -1.46 34.72 -33.15
C GLY A 800 -2.29 35.62 -34.07
N CYS A 801 -3.40 36.19 -33.56
CA CYS A 801 -4.19 37.16 -34.31
C CYS A 801 -3.37 38.40 -34.69
N CYS A 802 -2.64 39.00 -33.73
CA CYS A 802 -1.85 40.21 -33.97
C CYS A 802 -0.76 40.01 -35.03
N ILE A 803 -0.08 38.86 -35.02
CA ILE A 803 0.95 38.52 -36.02
C ILE A 803 0.31 38.37 -37.41
N LEU A 804 -0.86 37.73 -37.49
CA LEU A 804 -1.59 37.51 -38.75
C LEU A 804 -2.30 38.77 -39.28
N LEU A 805 -2.48 39.81 -38.47
CA LEU A 805 -2.95 41.12 -38.95
C LEU A 805 -1.94 41.77 -39.91
N ILE A 806 -0.63 41.53 -39.77
CA ILE A 806 0.39 42.08 -40.69
C ILE A 806 0.19 41.61 -42.14
N PRO A 807 0.19 40.29 -42.46
CA PRO A 807 -0.08 39.83 -43.82
C PRO A 807 -1.50 40.17 -44.27
N SER A 808 -2.48 40.16 -43.35
CA SER A 808 -3.86 40.59 -43.65
C SER A 808 -3.91 42.03 -44.17
N ILE A 809 -3.21 42.97 -43.53
CA ILE A 809 -3.09 44.37 -44.00
C ILE A 809 -2.50 44.42 -45.42
N ILE A 810 -1.42 43.70 -45.67
CA ILE A 810 -0.74 43.71 -46.98
C ILE A 810 -1.67 43.19 -48.08
N PHE A 811 -2.34 42.06 -47.83
CA PHE A 811 -3.25 41.47 -48.80
C PHE A 811 -4.49 42.33 -49.01
N SER A 812 -5.07 42.90 -47.95
CA SER A 812 -6.20 43.83 -48.07
C SER A 812 -5.85 45.08 -48.88
N ILE A 813 -4.68 45.71 -48.67
CA ILE A 813 -4.24 46.87 -49.47
C ILE A 813 -4.06 46.49 -50.95
N LYS A 814 -3.40 45.37 -51.23
CA LYS A 814 -3.15 44.92 -52.61
C LYS A 814 -4.44 44.52 -53.31
N LEU A 815 -5.35 43.87 -52.60
CA LEU A 815 -6.64 43.42 -53.12
C LEU A 815 -7.61 44.59 -53.33
N ALA A 816 -7.62 45.59 -52.44
CA ALA A 816 -8.48 46.77 -52.57
C ALA A 816 -8.27 47.52 -53.89
N LYS A 817 -7.04 47.55 -54.42
CA LYS A 817 -6.74 48.13 -55.75
C LYS A 817 -7.52 47.46 -56.90
N TYR A 818 -7.86 46.18 -56.78
CA TYR A 818 -8.63 45.44 -57.79
C TYR A 818 -10.15 45.58 -57.63
N TYR A 819 -10.63 46.19 -56.55
CA TYR A 819 -12.07 46.36 -56.32
C TYR A 819 -12.51 47.84 -56.34
N ARG A 820 -11.67 48.78 -55.90
CA ARG A 820 -11.98 50.22 -55.93
C ARG A 820 -12.06 50.77 -57.35
N ARG A 821 -12.96 51.71 -57.58
CA ARG A 821 -12.98 52.50 -58.82
C ARG A 821 -11.74 53.40 -58.85
N MET A 822 -11.04 53.40 -59.98
CA MET A 822 -9.81 54.18 -60.19
C MET A 822 -10.12 55.44 -61.00
N ASP A 823 -9.32 56.49 -60.85
CA ASP A 823 -9.49 57.76 -61.57
C ASP A 823 -8.81 57.72 -62.94
N THR A 824 -7.76 56.92 -63.09
CA THR A 824 -7.02 56.75 -64.36
C THR A 824 -6.57 55.29 -64.57
N GLU A 825 -6.42 54.89 -65.82
CA GLU A 825 -5.95 53.55 -66.25
C GLU A 825 -5.01 53.66 -67.46
N ASP A 826 -4.14 52.67 -67.67
CA ASP A 826 -3.32 52.60 -68.89
C ASP A 826 -4.22 52.30 -70.09
N VAL A 827 -4.16 53.11 -71.14
CA VAL A 827 -4.74 52.80 -72.45
C VAL A 827 -3.67 52.08 -73.26
N PHE A 828 -3.79 50.76 -73.42
CA PHE A 828 -3.10 50.06 -74.49
C PHE A 828 -4.03 50.05 -75.70
N GLU A 829 -3.67 50.80 -76.75
CA GLU A 829 -4.25 50.54 -78.06
C GLU A 829 -3.80 49.14 -78.48
N ASP A 830 -4.77 48.24 -78.68
CA ASP A 830 -4.55 46.99 -79.39
C ASP A 830 -4.10 47.33 -80.82
N LEU A 831 -2.79 47.49 -81.02
CA LEU A 831 -2.16 47.51 -82.34
C LEU A 831 -2.20 46.09 -82.92
N ASP A 832 -3.39 45.60 -83.19
CA ASP A 832 -3.63 44.37 -83.95
C ASP A 832 -4.89 44.54 -84.80
N ASN A 833 -4.83 45.48 -85.75
CA ASN A 833 -5.33 45.30 -87.12
C ASN A 833 -5.30 46.64 -87.89
N THR A 834 -4.24 46.87 -88.66
CA THR A 834 -4.29 47.14 -90.12
C THR A 834 -2.91 47.59 -90.58
N GLY A 835 -2.35 46.87 -91.56
CA GLY A 835 -0.95 46.96 -91.91
C GLY A 835 -0.56 48.21 -92.69
N ASN A 836 0.66 48.70 -92.43
CA ASN A 836 1.58 49.07 -93.51
C ASN A 836 3.04 49.03 -93.05
N ARG A 837 3.92 48.54 -93.94
CA ARG A 837 5.35 48.35 -93.72
C ARG A 837 6.08 49.68 -93.48
N GLY A 838 6.80 49.78 -92.37
CA GLY A 838 7.80 50.81 -92.12
C GLY A 838 8.87 50.29 -91.17
N ARG A 839 10.08 50.07 -91.70
CA ARG A 839 11.25 49.51 -91.01
C ARG A 839 11.86 50.57 -90.10
N GLY A 840 11.97 50.29 -88.79
CA GLY A 840 12.67 51.16 -87.84
C GLY A 840 12.88 50.49 -86.48
N ASN A 841 14.10 50.04 -86.22
CA ASN A 841 14.56 49.63 -84.89
C ASN A 841 14.54 50.83 -83.94
N ALA A 842 14.03 50.67 -82.70
CA ALA A 842 14.66 51.22 -81.49
C ALA A 842 13.96 50.81 -80.19
N ALA A 843 14.78 50.24 -79.30
CA ALA A 843 14.73 50.32 -77.84
C ALA A 843 13.60 49.61 -77.08
N GLU A 844 13.85 48.33 -76.85
CA GLU A 844 13.57 47.64 -75.59
C GLU A 844 14.19 48.44 -74.41
N VAL A 845 13.36 49.18 -73.66
CA VAL A 845 13.74 49.70 -72.32
C VAL A 845 13.14 48.75 -71.29
N SER A 846 13.92 47.71 -70.99
CA SER A 846 13.86 47.04 -69.70
C SER A 846 14.43 48.01 -68.66
N SER A 847 13.66 48.30 -67.60
CA SER A 847 14.20 48.89 -66.38
C SER A 847 13.82 48.01 -65.19
N PRO A 848 14.81 47.37 -64.52
CA PRO A 848 14.59 46.43 -63.43
C PRO A 848 14.76 47.14 -62.09
N TYR A 849 13.75 47.86 -61.60
CA TYR A 849 13.76 48.36 -60.22
C TYR A 849 12.35 48.35 -59.65
N ASP A 850 11.99 47.25 -59.00
CA ASP A 850 10.94 47.20 -57.98
C ASP A 850 11.14 45.95 -57.11
N THR A 851 12.36 45.80 -56.59
CA THR A 851 12.66 44.95 -55.46
C THR A 851 13.22 45.82 -54.35
N LEU A 852 12.43 45.96 -53.27
CA LEU A 852 12.86 46.27 -51.91
C LEU A 852 13.81 47.46 -51.74
N THR A 853 13.27 48.67 -51.68
CA THR A 853 13.91 49.78 -50.95
C THR A 853 12.84 50.64 -50.28
N TRP A 854 12.62 50.41 -48.99
CA TRP A 854 12.11 51.43 -48.08
C TRP A 854 13.28 52.32 -47.67
N ILE A 855 13.06 53.64 -47.66
CA ILE A 855 13.99 54.73 -47.32
C ILE A 855 14.77 55.27 -48.53
N GLY A 856 14.25 56.38 -49.07
CA GLY A 856 14.93 57.26 -50.00
C GLY A 856 14.11 58.53 -50.21
N LEU A 857 14.45 59.60 -49.49
CA LEU A 857 13.96 60.96 -49.77
C LEU A 857 14.43 61.39 -51.17
N PRO A 858 13.56 62.06 -51.95
CA PRO A 858 14.03 63.26 -52.61
C PRO A 858 13.05 64.42 -52.48
N TYR A 859 13.63 65.57 -52.13
CA TYR A 859 13.04 66.89 -52.31
C TYR A 859 12.61 67.09 -53.77
N ARG A 860 11.34 67.45 -53.99
CA ARG A 860 10.94 68.24 -55.17
C ARG A 860 9.80 69.18 -54.80
N VAL A 861 10.14 70.46 -54.70
CA VAL A 861 9.16 71.56 -54.60
C VAL A 861 8.49 71.69 -55.97
N VAL A 862 7.19 71.39 -56.05
CA VAL A 862 6.29 71.94 -57.08
C VAL A 862 4.98 72.32 -56.42
N ARG A 863 4.72 73.63 -56.45
CA ARG A 863 3.53 74.31 -55.97
C ARG A 863 2.39 74.08 -56.98
N ARG A 864 1.27 73.48 -56.57
CA ARG A 864 -0.04 73.68 -57.22
C ARG A 864 -1.19 73.55 -56.22
N THR A 865 -2.00 74.60 -56.24
CA THR A 865 -3.19 74.89 -55.46
C THR A 865 -4.34 73.94 -55.78
N GLY A 866 -5.03 73.44 -54.75
CA GLY A 866 -6.27 72.67 -54.86
C GLY A 866 -6.76 72.21 -53.49
N THR A 867 -7.53 73.05 -52.81
CA THR A 867 -8.00 72.90 -51.42
C THR A 867 -9.26 72.03 -51.25
N ASP A 868 -9.52 71.06 -52.12
CA ASP A 868 -10.80 70.32 -52.10
C ASP A 868 -10.68 68.80 -51.81
N GLY A 869 -9.46 68.26 -51.68
CA GLY A 869 -9.24 66.82 -51.45
C GLY A 869 -9.03 66.39 -49.99
N ILE A 870 -8.88 67.33 -49.06
CA ILE A 870 -8.55 67.06 -47.65
C ILE A 870 -9.80 66.71 -46.83
N SER A 871 -10.99 67.17 -47.25
CA SER A 871 -12.25 66.99 -46.49
C SER A 871 -12.75 65.53 -46.53
N GLN A 872 -12.82 64.85 -47.67
CA GLN A 872 -13.55 63.57 -47.75
C GLN A 872 -12.93 62.38 -46.98
N ASN A 873 -11.61 62.32 -46.83
CA ASN A 873 -10.96 61.22 -46.08
C ASN A 873 -10.83 61.50 -44.57
N LEU A 874 -10.79 62.78 -44.17
CA LEU A 874 -10.88 63.15 -42.74
C LEU A 874 -12.32 63.13 -42.23
N ASP A 875 -13.30 63.50 -43.06
CA ASP A 875 -14.71 63.52 -42.68
C ASP A 875 -15.24 62.09 -42.43
N PHE A 876 -14.81 61.08 -43.20
CA PHE A 876 -15.16 59.68 -42.91
C PHE A 876 -14.56 59.17 -41.58
N PHE A 877 -13.39 59.69 -41.20
CA PHE A 877 -12.67 59.31 -39.97
C PHE A 877 -13.21 60.03 -38.73
N TRP A 878 -13.66 61.29 -38.87
CA TRP A 878 -14.24 62.09 -37.79
C TRP A 878 -15.75 61.88 -37.62
N SER A 879 -16.51 61.65 -38.70
CA SER A 879 -17.96 61.39 -38.60
C SER A 879 -18.31 60.08 -37.89
N PHE A 880 -17.37 59.14 -37.76
CA PHE A 880 -17.60 57.89 -37.03
C PHE A 880 -17.38 58.00 -35.52
N PHE A 881 -16.70 59.05 -35.03
CA PHE A 881 -16.27 59.16 -33.62
C PHE A 881 -16.90 60.30 -32.81
N LEU A 882 -17.64 61.24 -33.42
CA LEU A 882 -18.37 62.26 -32.66
C LEU A 882 -19.82 62.39 -33.16
N LEU A 883 -20.76 61.91 -32.34
CA LEU A 883 -22.16 62.29 -32.40
C LEU A 883 -22.29 63.81 -32.20
N LYS A 884 -22.74 64.52 -33.24
CA LYS A 884 -23.60 65.71 -33.11
C LYS A 884 -24.46 65.87 -34.38
N PRO A 885 -25.67 66.44 -34.21
CA PRO A 885 -26.90 66.09 -34.93
C PRO A 885 -26.94 66.46 -36.41
#